data_AF-A0A642VEL7-F1
#
_entry.id   AF-A0A642VEL7-F1
#
_cell.length_a   1.000
_cell.length_b   1.000
_cell.length_c   1.000
_cell.angle_alpha   90.00
_cell.angle_beta   90.00
_cell.angle_gamma   90.00
#
_symmetry.space_group_name_H-M   'P 1'
#
loop_
_entity.id
_entity.type
_entity.pdbx_description
1 polymer ?
#
loop_
_entity_poly.entity_id
_entity_poly.type
_entity_poly.pdbx_seq_one_letter_code
_entity_poly.pdbx_strand_id
1 'polypeptide(L)'
;MEEELSALRYKLSTEQDERERDRLWYENSIRELENKVKEEGKRADALESDQMFLFNKQKETSDALEKARNDLNSEKTQLQATISQLRGELANYESMVDDLKSEARSRQSEADRKLNESEMKSKGLQDTLDSVNEDMRQMNAALGEKQNTIVSLEEEISALKSQVMNLKHQSDESESIEIVKRELSQQVQYVHELEDKVAHQDATIKSLNESKQLVEIVQEEKASLEAKVQSLDELRQQVGDLELKNLQLEQEKQRWTAFLEKEDKFTTPEDVVRALMHERMEKFNLIEKVGRLEAQISSQESSSTNETNELKKLQEQVQDLKDRLETETRQNLRLQKQRDLSANECKFLRDQLKSFETEETIFKGGNEDDPKQARISELEKLVDGYRDEVKSLTQNLQEKEGQVVTLNSPLRRPRPESSENDQDKERLSETLRKVRNLQVELESTQTAISEKDKEISAYKQQIASLEEAGTKKQRILEFRDNPTARYEAIKTSQLHALKKENEDLLLQIQEKQPNSQMVPVSTLDRIREDIKDLERQVKEQKKSKDRLTGVYQKLSTDLRQTVYSLLGYQVDPQPNKKVKVKSIFATSDDETLTFVPDPAAKGRFVGIDDSPLAQEFDNLITFWVKERKDIPCFLAALNLELYDRTTKAARF
;
A
#
# COMPACT_ATOMS: atom_id res chain seq x y z
N MET A 1 99.81 15.56 -86.21
CA MET A 1 98.55 14.96 -86.68
C MET A 1 98.22 13.63 -86.00
N GLU A 2 99.06 12.58 -86.03
CA GLU A 2 98.73 11.30 -85.35
C GLU A 2 98.79 11.37 -83.81
N GLU A 3 99.77 12.09 -83.23
CA GLU A 3 99.86 12.31 -81.77
C GLU A 3 98.76 13.23 -81.22
N GLU A 4 98.29 14.19 -82.02
CA GLU A 4 97.18 15.08 -81.64
C GLU A 4 95.84 14.33 -81.68
N LEU A 5 95.68 13.40 -82.62
CA LEU A 5 94.51 12.51 -82.71
C LEU A 5 94.46 11.50 -81.55
N SER A 6 95.60 10.94 -81.12
CA SER A 6 95.64 10.03 -79.96
C SER A 6 95.40 10.76 -78.64
N ALA A 7 95.95 11.97 -78.46
CA ALA A 7 95.67 12.82 -77.30
C ALA A 7 94.20 13.29 -77.23
N LEU A 8 93.58 13.63 -78.37
CA LEU A 8 92.15 13.95 -78.45
C LEU A 8 91.26 12.74 -78.17
N ARG A 9 91.63 11.54 -78.65
CA ARG A 9 90.91 10.29 -78.32
C ARG A 9 91.01 9.95 -76.84
N TYR A 10 92.16 10.15 -76.21
CA TYR A 10 92.33 9.96 -74.77
C TYR A 10 91.46 10.95 -73.98
N LYS A 11 91.48 12.25 -74.33
CA LYS A 11 90.61 13.27 -73.70
C LYS A 11 89.12 12.99 -73.88
N LEU A 12 88.71 12.51 -75.06
CA LEU A 12 87.33 12.10 -75.31
C LEU A 12 86.94 10.90 -74.43
N SER A 13 87.83 9.91 -74.30
CA SER A 13 87.62 8.75 -73.43
C SER A 13 87.53 9.15 -71.96
N THR A 14 88.39 10.03 -71.47
CA THR A 14 88.35 10.49 -70.07
C THR A 14 87.07 11.27 -69.77
N GLU A 15 86.62 12.12 -70.70
CA GLU A 15 85.35 12.86 -70.58
C GLU A 15 84.12 11.93 -70.67
N GLN A 16 84.21 10.87 -71.48
CA GLN A 16 83.18 9.83 -71.51
C GLN A 16 83.12 9.06 -70.19
N ASP A 17 84.26 8.65 -69.63
CA ASP A 17 84.34 7.96 -68.34
C ASP A 17 83.87 8.86 -67.19
N GLU A 18 84.16 10.17 -67.23
CA GLU A 18 83.68 11.15 -66.26
C GLU A 18 82.16 11.32 -66.33
N ARG A 19 81.59 11.46 -67.54
CA ARG A 19 80.12 11.51 -67.72
C ARG A 19 79.43 10.21 -67.31
N GLU A 20 80.05 9.06 -67.55
CA GLU A 20 79.53 7.76 -67.10
C GLU A 20 79.58 7.64 -65.58
N ARG A 21 80.66 8.10 -64.94
CA ARG A 21 80.75 8.18 -63.46
C ARG A 21 79.71 9.12 -62.88
N ASP A 22 79.53 10.31 -63.46
CA ASP A 22 78.51 11.26 -63.02
C ASP A 22 77.10 10.70 -63.23
N ARG A 23 76.84 10.05 -64.38
CA ARG A 23 75.56 9.38 -64.64
C ARG A 23 75.27 8.30 -63.61
N LEU A 24 76.24 7.44 -63.31
CA LEU A 24 76.09 6.40 -62.28
C LEU A 24 75.92 7.00 -60.88
N TRP A 25 76.61 8.11 -60.59
CA TRP A 25 76.44 8.84 -59.34
C TRP A 25 75.02 9.43 -59.21
N TYR A 26 74.51 10.09 -60.25
CA TYR A 26 73.14 10.59 -60.29
C TYR A 26 72.11 9.46 -60.24
N GLU A 27 72.34 8.34 -60.93
CA GLU A 27 71.43 7.19 -60.90
C GLU A 27 71.40 6.53 -59.51
N ASN A 28 72.54 6.39 -58.84
CA ASN A 28 72.60 5.94 -57.46
C ASN A 28 71.93 6.93 -56.50
N SER A 29 72.17 8.24 -56.68
CA SER A 29 71.53 9.28 -55.86
C SER A 29 70.02 9.31 -56.05
N ILE A 30 69.52 9.12 -57.28
CA ILE A 30 68.09 8.97 -57.59
C ILE A 30 67.52 7.73 -56.91
N ARG A 31 68.20 6.57 -56.99
CA ARG A 31 67.75 5.34 -56.31
C ARG A 31 67.71 5.49 -54.79
N GLU A 32 68.70 6.17 -54.20
CA GLU A 32 68.71 6.49 -52.77
C GLU A 32 67.54 7.41 -52.39
N LEU A 33 67.27 8.45 -53.19
CA LEU A 33 66.13 9.34 -52.98
C LEU A 33 64.79 8.60 -53.17
N GLU A 34 64.66 7.73 -54.17
CA GLU A 34 63.47 6.91 -54.39
C GLU A 34 63.23 5.95 -53.22
N ASN A 35 64.28 5.33 -52.68
CA ASN A 35 64.18 4.46 -51.51
C ASN A 35 63.78 5.26 -50.27
N LYS A 36 64.37 6.44 -50.03
CA LYS A 36 63.95 7.34 -48.94
C LYS A 36 62.50 7.78 -49.08
N VAL A 37 62.05 8.14 -50.28
CA VAL A 37 60.65 8.51 -50.54
C VAL A 37 59.70 7.32 -50.30
N LYS A 38 60.10 6.10 -50.67
CA LYS A 38 59.31 4.89 -50.39
C LYS A 38 59.26 4.56 -48.90
N GLU A 39 60.37 4.73 -48.17
CA GLU A 39 60.42 4.53 -46.72
C GLU A 39 59.58 5.56 -45.98
N GLU A 40 59.70 6.84 -46.33
CA GLU A 40 58.86 7.91 -45.80
C GLU A 40 57.39 7.72 -46.18
N GLY A 41 57.09 7.23 -47.38
CA GLY A 41 55.73 6.88 -47.80
C GLY A 41 55.12 5.77 -46.95
N LYS A 42 55.85 4.66 -46.73
CA LYS A 42 55.40 3.59 -45.82
C LYS A 42 55.23 4.08 -44.38
N ARG A 43 56.10 5.00 -43.92
CA ARG A 43 56.00 5.61 -42.60
C ARG A 43 54.76 6.50 -42.50
N ALA A 44 54.46 7.28 -43.54
CA ALA A 44 53.26 8.10 -43.62
C ALA A 44 52.01 7.21 -43.62
N ASP A 45 51.95 6.17 -44.43
CA ASP A 45 50.81 5.23 -44.47
C ASP A 45 50.58 4.55 -43.12
N ALA A 46 51.66 4.13 -42.43
CA ALA A 46 51.56 3.55 -41.09
C ALA A 46 51.02 4.57 -40.08
N LEU A 47 51.52 5.81 -40.09
CA LEU A 47 51.03 6.88 -39.22
C LEU A 47 49.58 7.27 -39.52
N GLU A 48 49.17 7.30 -40.78
CA GLU A 48 47.78 7.55 -41.17
C GLU A 48 46.86 6.41 -40.68
N SER A 49 47.30 5.16 -40.79
CA SER A 49 46.55 4.00 -40.29
C SER A 49 46.40 4.03 -38.76
N ASP A 50 47.46 4.39 -38.03
CA ASP A 50 47.44 4.56 -36.58
C ASP A 50 46.55 5.74 -36.17
N GLN A 51 46.62 6.87 -36.89
CA GLN A 51 45.74 8.01 -36.66
C GLN A 51 44.27 7.64 -36.88
N MET A 52 43.95 6.90 -37.94
CA MET A 52 42.59 6.45 -38.21
C MET A 52 42.10 5.47 -37.15
N PHE A 53 42.95 4.55 -36.70
CA PHE A 53 42.63 3.63 -35.60
C PHE A 53 42.37 4.37 -34.29
N LEU A 54 43.26 5.30 -33.92
CA LEU A 54 43.10 6.12 -32.72
C LEU A 54 41.86 7.00 -32.78
N PHE A 55 41.57 7.59 -33.95
CA PHE A 55 40.38 8.39 -34.18
C PHE A 55 39.10 7.56 -34.03
N ASN A 56 39.05 6.37 -34.64
CA ASN A 56 37.91 5.46 -34.51
C ASN A 56 37.71 5.02 -33.05
N LYS A 57 38.79 4.64 -32.37
CA LYS A 57 38.73 4.27 -30.95
C LYS A 57 38.27 5.44 -30.08
N GLN A 58 38.78 6.64 -30.32
CA GLN A 58 38.36 7.85 -29.62
C GLN A 58 36.87 8.12 -29.86
N LYS A 59 36.40 8.01 -31.10
CA LYS A 59 35.00 8.15 -31.46
C LYS A 59 34.12 7.13 -30.76
N GLU A 60 34.49 5.84 -30.78
CA GLU A 60 33.76 4.78 -30.06
C GLU A 60 33.68 5.06 -28.56
N THR A 61 34.79 5.49 -27.93
CA THR A 61 34.77 5.85 -26.51
C THR A 61 33.93 7.09 -26.22
N SER A 62 33.92 8.08 -27.12
CA SER A 62 33.10 9.28 -27.01
C SER A 62 31.62 8.92 -27.11
N ASP A 63 31.24 8.10 -28.10
CA ASP A 63 29.86 7.63 -28.30
C ASP A 63 29.39 6.78 -27.11
N ALA A 64 30.25 5.92 -26.56
CA ALA A 64 29.95 5.14 -25.36
C ALA A 64 29.74 6.03 -24.12
N LEU A 65 30.58 7.06 -23.94
CA LEU A 65 30.44 8.03 -22.85
C LEU A 65 29.18 8.88 -22.99
N GLU A 66 28.83 9.31 -24.21
CA GLU A 66 27.59 10.03 -24.46
C GLU A 66 26.35 9.18 -24.17
N LYS A 67 26.34 7.91 -24.60
CA LYS A 67 25.26 6.97 -24.27
C LYS A 67 25.11 6.79 -22.76
N ALA A 68 26.20 6.47 -22.05
CA ALA A 68 26.17 6.32 -20.60
C ALA A 68 25.71 7.60 -19.88
N ARG A 69 26.09 8.78 -20.38
CA ARG A 69 25.66 10.07 -19.84
C ARG A 69 24.16 10.32 -20.08
N ASN A 70 23.65 9.94 -21.25
CA ASN A 70 22.22 10.05 -21.57
C ASN A 70 21.39 9.09 -20.74
N ASP A 71 21.84 7.84 -20.57
CA ASP A 71 21.18 6.84 -19.73
C ASP A 71 21.10 7.31 -18.28
N LEU A 72 22.22 7.77 -17.71
CA LEU A 72 22.27 8.31 -16.34
C LEU A 72 21.41 9.58 -16.18
N ASN A 73 21.35 10.45 -17.18
CA ASN A 73 20.45 11.60 -17.16
C ASN A 73 18.98 11.16 -17.21
N SER A 74 18.64 10.15 -18.01
CA SER A 74 17.29 9.62 -18.09
C SER A 74 16.84 9.00 -16.76
N GLU A 75 17.68 8.18 -16.13
CA GLU A 75 17.44 7.60 -14.81
C GLU A 75 17.29 8.69 -13.75
N LYS A 76 18.16 9.71 -13.77
CA LYS A 76 18.06 10.85 -12.86
C LYS A 76 16.74 11.60 -13.03
N THR A 77 16.27 11.83 -14.25
CA THR A 77 14.97 12.47 -14.49
C THR A 77 13.80 11.62 -14.03
N GLN A 78 13.86 10.30 -14.22
CA GLN A 78 12.85 9.36 -13.73
C GLN A 78 12.80 9.35 -12.20
N LEU A 79 13.96 9.27 -11.53
CA LEU A 79 14.05 9.34 -10.07
C LEU A 79 13.58 10.69 -9.52
N GLN A 80 13.87 11.80 -10.21
CA GLN A 80 13.33 13.11 -9.81
C GLN A 80 11.81 13.19 -9.97
N ALA A 81 11.25 12.60 -11.03
CA ALA A 81 9.80 12.52 -11.24
C ALA A 81 9.12 11.68 -10.16
N THR A 82 9.68 10.52 -9.79
CA THR A 82 9.13 9.68 -8.71
C THR A 82 9.25 10.36 -7.35
N ILE A 83 10.36 11.04 -7.06
CA ILE A 83 10.51 11.84 -5.83
C ILE A 83 9.47 12.95 -5.78
N SER A 84 9.21 13.64 -6.90
CA SER A 84 8.19 14.69 -6.98
C SER A 84 6.78 14.12 -6.75
N GLN A 85 6.47 12.97 -7.36
CA GLN A 85 5.20 12.28 -7.17
C GLN A 85 4.99 11.86 -5.71
N LEU A 86 5.98 11.19 -5.10
CA LEU A 86 5.92 10.75 -3.70
C LEU A 86 5.78 11.94 -2.73
N ARG A 87 6.42 13.08 -3.02
CA ARG A 87 6.24 14.32 -2.25
C ARG A 87 4.82 14.87 -2.39
N GLY A 88 4.24 14.82 -3.59
CA GLY A 88 2.84 15.20 -3.82
C GLY A 88 1.86 14.29 -3.09
N GLU A 89 2.09 12.98 -3.11
CA GLU A 89 1.30 12.00 -2.35
C GLU A 89 1.41 12.23 -0.84
N LEU A 90 2.62 12.48 -0.32
CA LEU A 90 2.83 12.85 1.09
C LEU A 90 2.06 14.12 1.47
N ALA A 91 2.12 15.18 0.66
CA ALA A 91 1.38 16.41 0.92
C ALA A 91 -0.14 16.19 0.91
N ASN A 92 -0.65 15.34 0.00
CA ASN A 92 -2.06 14.97 -0.03
C ASN A 92 -2.47 14.18 1.22
N TYR A 93 -1.64 13.22 1.67
CA TYR A 93 -1.89 12.48 2.90
C TYR A 93 -1.84 13.39 4.13
N GLU A 94 -0.90 14.35 4.18
CA GLU A 94 -0.84 15.36 5.26
C GLU A 94 -2.11 16.22 5.28
N SER A 95 -2.59 16.71 4.13
CA SER A 95 -3.85 17.45 4.04
C SER A 95 -5.05 16.61 4.51
N MET A 96 -5.14 15.35 4.07
CA MET A 96 -6.22 14.45 4.48
C MET A 96 -6.20 14.17 5.99
N VAL A 97 -5.01 14.02 6.57
CA VAL A 97 -4.84 13.84 8.02
C VAL A 97 -5.29 15.09 8.77
N ASP A 98 -4.98 16.28 8.29
CA ASP A 98 -5.40 17.53 8.92
C ASP A 98 -6.91 17.78 8.78
N ASP A 99 -7.51 17.44 7.63
CA ASP A 99 -8.95 17.46 7.43
C ASP A 99 -9.65 16.50 8.41
N LEU A 100 -9.19 15.25 8.51
CA LEU A 100 -9.72 14.26 9.45
C LEU A 100 -9.56 14.71 10.92
N LYS A 101 -8.44 15.33 11.29
CA LYS A 101 -8.25 15.91 12.63
C LYS A 101 -9.22 17.05 12.89
N SER A 102 -9.49 17.90 11.88
CA SER A 102 -10.44 19.00 12.00
C SER A 102 -11.87 18.49 12.19
N GLU A 103 -12.27 17.46 11.44
CA GLU A 103 -13.56 16.79 11.61
C GLU A 103 -13.68 16.13 12.97
N ALA A 104 -12.64 15.44 13.43
CA ALA A 104 -12.62 14.80 14.75
C ALA A 104 -12.79 15.83 15.87
N ARG A 105 -12.11 16.98 15.79
CA ARG A 105 -12.27 18.10 16.74
C ARG A 105 -13.68 18.69 16.69
N SER A 106 -14.27 18.83 15.50
CA SER A 106 -15.65 19.31 15.37
C SER A 106 -16.65 18.33 16.01
N ARG A 107 -16.53 17.03 15.71
CA ARG A 107 -17.37 15.98 16.30
C ARG A 107 -17.20 15.90 17.82
N GLN A 108 -15.98 16.05 18.33
CA GLN A 108 -15.72 16.10 19.76
C GLN A 108 -16.40 17.32 20.41
N SER A 109 -16.27 18.51 19.82
CA SER A 109 -16.93 19.71 20.35
C SER A 109 -18.46 19.59 20.33
N GLU A 110 -19.05 18.98 19.31
CA GLU A 110 -20.48 18.69 19.26
C GLU A 110 -20.91 17.67 20.33
N ALA A 111 -20.12 16.63 20.56
CA ALA A 111 -20.38 15.65 21.62
C ALA A 111 -20.30 16.29 23.00
N ASP A 112 -19.28 17.12 23.27
CA ASP A 112 -19.13 17.85 24.53
C ASP A 112 -20.29 18.82 24.77
N ARG A 113 -20.77 19.50 23.72
CA ARG A 113 -21.97 20.36 23.81
C ARG A 113 -23.22 19.56 24.19
N LYS A 114 -23.45 18.40 23.55
CA LYS A 114 -24.58 17.53 23.87
C LYS A 114 -24.49 16.94 25.28
N LEU A 115 -23.28 16.57 25.70
CA LEU A 115 -23.03 16.07 27.06
C LEU A 115 -23.35 17.16 28.09
N ASN A 116 -22.81 18.37 27.91
CA ASN A 116 -23.09 19.50 28.79
C ASN A 116 -24.58 19.85 28.83
N GLU A 117 -25.28 19.81 27.68
CA GLU A 117 -26.73 20.06 27.63
C GLU A 117 -27.51 18.98 28.40
N SER A 118 -27.11 17.70 28.27
CA SER A 118 -27.72 16.59 29.00
C SER A 118 -27.44 16.67 30.50
N GLU A 119 -26.21 17.03 30.91
CA GLU A 119 -25.84 17.23 32.30
C GLU A 119 -26.61 18.39 32.94
N MET A 120 -26.78 19.50 32.22
CA MET A 120 -27.58 20.63 32.70
C MET A 120 -29.06 20.24 32.85
N LYS A 121 -29.62 19.45 31.93
CA LYS A 121 -30.98 18.90 32.06
C LYS A 121 -31.10 17.95 33.24
N SER A 122 -30.11 17.07 33.44
CA SER A 122 -30.10 16.12 34.56
C SER A 122 -30.00 16.85 35.90
N LYS A 123 -29.15 17.88 36.00
CA LYS A 123 -29.06 18.74 37.19
C LYS A 123 -30.37 19.49 37.44
N GLY A 124 -30.96 20.09 36.41
CA GLY A 124 -32.26 20.75 36.55
C GLY A 124 -33.37 19.81 37.01
N LEU A 125 -33.42 18.57 36.48
CA LEU A 125 -34.37 17.56 36.94
C LEU A 125 -34.10 17.13 38.39
N GLN A 126 -32.84 16.97 38.78
CA GLN A 126 -32.44 16.67 40.15
C GLN A 126 -32.88 17.78 41.12
N ASP A 127 -32.64 19.04 40.77
CA ASP A 127 -33.04 20.20 41.58
C ASP A 127 -34.58 20.25 41.73
N THR A 128 -35.33 19.95 40.68
CA THR A 128 -36.80 19.87 40.78
C THR A 128 -37.27 18.70 41.63
N LEU A 129 -36.59 17.55 41.57
CA LEU A 129 -36.90 16.38 42.40
C LEU A 129 -36.65 16.71 43.88
N ASP A 130 -35.52 17.37 44.18
CA ASP A 130 -35.15 17.76 45.53
C ASP A 130 -36.13 18.80 46.09
N SER A 131 -36.57 19.77 45.27
CA SER A 131 -37.63 20.72 45.65
C SER A 131 -38.96 20.02 45.95
N VAL A 132 -39.40 19.09 45.11
CA VAL A 132 -40.67 18.36 45.32
C VAL A 132 -40.58 17.46 46.56
N ASN A 133 -39.42 16.85 46.81
CA ASN A 133 -39.19 16.05 48.02
C ASN A 133 -39.23 16.92 49.28
N GLU A 134 -38.68 18.13 49.22
CA GLU A 134 -38.75 19.09 50.32
C GLU A 134 -40.19 19.58 50.56
N ASP A 135 -40.94 19.89 49.51
CA ASP A 135 -42.36 20.23 49.61
C ASP A 135 -43.18 19.07 50.21
N MET A 136 -42.91 17.83 49.80
CA MET A 136 -43.54 16.65 50.40
C MET A 136 -43.18 16.49 51.88
N ARG A 137 -41.92 16.75 52.27
CA ARG A 137 -41.51 16.73 53.69
C ARG A 137 -42.23 17.79 54.50
N GLN A 138 -42.33 19.01 53.98
CA GLN A 138 -43.06 20.11 54.64
C GLN A 138 -44.54 19.79 54.77
N MET A 139 -45.17 19.25 53.72
CA MET A 139 -46.58 18.84 53.76
C MET A 139 -46.81 17.70 54.75
N ASN A 140 -45.93 16.71 54.79
CA ASN A 140 -46.00 15.61 55.76
C ASN A 140 -45.80 16.10 57.20
N ALA A 141 -44.89 17.05 57.43
CA ALA A 141 -44.70 17.68 58.74
C ALA A 141 -45.96 18.45 59.17
N ALA A 142 -46.54 19.25 58.27
CA ALA A 142 -47.78 19.98 58.53
C ALA A 142 -48.96 19.03 58.81
N LEU A 143 -49.07 17.92 58.05
CA LEU A 143 -50.04 16.87 58.31
C LEU A 143 -49.84 16.21 59.68
N GLY A 144 -48.58 15.93 60.06
CA GLY A 144 -48.24 15.42 61.40
C GLY A 144 -48.63 16.38 62.52
N GLU A 145 -48.38 17.68 62.37
CA GLU A 145 -48.84 18.69 63.32
C GLU A 145 -50.36 18.76 63.42
N LYS A 146 -51.07 18.73 62.28
CA LYS A 146 -52.53 18.69 62.27
C LYS A 146 -53.06 17.43 62.93
N GLN A 147 -52.45 16.29 62.68
CA GLN A 147 -52.80 15.03 63.34
C GLN A 147 -52.61 15.14 64.86
N ASN A 148 -51.49 15.70 65.34
CA ASN A 148 -51.26 15.91 66.77
C ASN A 148 -52.30 16.86 67.39
N THR A 149 -52.69 17.94 66.68
CA THR A 149 -53.76 18.83 67.17
C THR A 149 -55.12 18.15 67.20
N ILE A 150 -55.40 17.23 66.27
CA ILE A 150 -56.63 16.43 66.29
C ILE A 150 -56.62 15.52 67.51
N VAL A 151 -55.51 14.81 67.77
CA VAL A 151 -55.38 13.94 68.95
C VAL A 151 -55.55 14.75 70.25
N SER A 152 -54.93 15.92 70.37
CA SER A 152 -55.11 16.75 71.57
C SER A 152 -56.54 17.25 71.74
N LEU A 153 -57.21 17.62 70.64
CA LEU A 153 -58.63 18.01 70.67
C LEU A 153 -59.54 16.82 71.01
N GLU A 154 -59.23 15.62 70.54
CA GLU A 154 -59.94 14.39 70.90
C GLU A 154 -59.76 14.05 72.38
N GLU A 155 -58.57 14.24 72.94
CA GLU A 155 -58.29 14.10 74.37
C GLU A 155 -59.08 15.13 75.19
N GLU A 156 -59.10 16.40 74.78
CA GLU A 156 -59.90 17.45 75.43
C GLU A 156 -61.40 17.15 75.35
N ILE A 157 -61.89 16.70 74.20
CA ILE A 157 -63.28 16.25 74.02
C ILE A 157 -63.57 15.06 74.93
N SER A 158 -62.64 14.12 75.09
CA SER A 158 -62.82 12.98 76.00
C SER A 158 -62.87 13.41 77.46
N ALA A 159 -62.04 14.38 77.87
CA ALA A 159 -62.04 14.95 79.21
C ALA A 159 -63.33 15.74 79.49
N LEU A 160 -63.78 16.56 78.54
CA LEU A 160 -65.06 17.27 78.62
C LEU A 160 -66.25 16.29 78.64
N LYS A 161 -66.23 15.23 77.82
CA LYS A 161 -67.23 14.17 77.87
C LYS A 161 -67.26 13.47 79.22
N SER A 162 -66.10 13.24 79.85
CA SER A 162 -66.03 12.67 81.21
C SER A 162 -66.61 13.61 82.29
N GLN A 163 -66.40 14.93 82.15
CA GLN A 163 -66.99 15.94 83.04
C GLN A 163 -68.50 16.08 82.81
N VAL A 164 -68.95 16.02 81.55
CA VAL A 164 -70.36 15.98 81.18
C VAL A 164 -71.01 14.68 81.64
N MET A 165 -70.33 13.53 81.62
CA MET A 165 -70.78 12.27 82.20
C MET A 165 -70.95 12.38 83.73
N ASN A 166 -69.99 13.00 84.43
CA ASN A 166 -70.08 13.25 85.87
C ASN A 166 -71.22 14.23 86.23
N LEU A 167 -71.51 15.22 85.38
CA LEU A 167 -72.62 16.16 85.55
C LEU A 167 -73.97 15.54 85.14
N LYS A 168 -74.01 14.69 84.11
CA LYS A 168 -75.17 13.89 83.71
C LYS A 168 -75.50 12.78 84.71
N HIS A 169 -74.53 12.29 85.49
CA HIS A 169 -74.77 11.36 86.59
C HIS A 169 -75.48 12.01 87.81
N GLN A 170 -75.67 13.33 87.83
CA GLN A 170 -76.45 14.03 88.87
C GLN A 170 -77.88 14.43 88.45
N SER A 171 -78.25 14.27 87.18
CA SER A 171 -79.57 14.62 86.66
C SER A 171 -79.98 13.63 85.58
N ASP A 172 -80.98 12.79 85.85
CA ASP A 172 -81.73 12.04 84.83
C ASP A 172 -81.23 10.61 84.50
N GLU A 173 -81.48 9.69 85.42
CA GLU A 173 -81.42 8.23 85.23
C GLU A 173 -82.52 7.67 84.29
N SER A 174 -83.23 8.51 83.53
CA SER A 174 -84.27 8.02 82.60
C SER A 174 -84.01 8.41 81.14
N GLU A 175 -83.52 9.63 80.86
CA GLU A 175 -83.10 10.02 79.49
C GLU A 175 -81.69 9.53 79.14
N SER A 176 -80.82 9.33 80.15
CA SER A 176 -79.48 8.78 79.97
C SER A 176 -79.48 7.37 79.41
N ILE A 177 -80.47 6.52 79.73
CA ILE A 177 -80.55 5.16 79.20
C ILE A 177 -80.91 5.15 77.70
N GLU A 178 -81.74 6.08 77.23
CA GLU A 178 -82.06 6.21 75.80
C GLU A 178 -80.94 6.89 75.01
N ILE A 179 -80.27 7.89 75.59
CA ILE A 179 -79.10 8.53 74.99
C ILE A 179 -77.91 7.56 74.94
N VAL A 180 -77.68 6.77 76.00
CA VAL A 180 -76.65 5.71 76.04
C VAL A 180 -77.00 4.60 75.05
N LYS A 181 -78.27 4.20 74.88
CA LYS A 181 -78.64 3.26 73.80
C LYS A 181 -78.36 3.83 72.42
N ARG A 182 -78.64 5.12 72.18
CA ARG A 182 -78.38 5.79 70.90
C ARG A 182 -76.88 5.95 70.64
N GLU A 183 -76.11 6.40 71.63
CA GLU A 183 -74.64 6.53 71.55
C GLU A 183 -73.96 5.16 71.44
N LEU A 184 -74.44 4.13 72.15
CA LEU A 184 -73.95 2.76 71.99
C LEU A 184 -74.28 2.23 70.59
N SER A 185 -75.46 2.52 70.04
CA SER A 185 -75.79 2.14 68.65
C SER A 185 -74.91 2.87 67.61
N GLN A 186 -74.56 4.13 67.87
CA GLN A 186 -73.64 4.90 67.02
C GLN A 186 -72.19 4.41 67.17
N GLN A 187 -71.75 4.05 68.38
CA GLN A 187 -70.44 3.44 68.59
C GLN A 187 -70.36 2.05 67.97
N VAL A 188 -71.43 1.24 68.04
CA VAL A 188 -71.50 -0.05 67.35
C VAL A 188 -71.47 0.14 65.83
N GLN A 189 -72.17 1.15 65.28
CA GLN A 189 -72.07 1.49 63.85
C GLN A 189 -70.66 1.94 63.47
N TYR A 190 -70.02 2.79 64.28
CA TYR A 190 -68.65 3.24 64.03
C TYR A 190 -67.62 2.10 64.16
N VAL A 191 -67.81 1.19 65.11
CA VAL A 191 -67.00 -0.02 65.23
C VAL A 191 -67.21 -0.91 64.00
N HIS A 192 -68.43 -1.08 63.50
CA HIS A 192 -68.67 -1.78 62.23
C HIS A 192 -68.02 -1.07 61.04
N GLU A 193 -68.08 0.26 60.96
CA GLU A 193 -67.38 1.01 59.91
C GLU A 193 -65.85 0.88 60.00
N LEU A 194 -65.30 0.81 61.21
CA LEU A 194 -63.88 0.53 61.43
C LEU A 194 -63.52 -0.92 61.09
N GLU A 195 -64.36 -1.89 61.47
CA GLU A 195 -64.23 -3.30 61.11
C GLU A 195 -64.29 -3.49 59.59
N ASP A 196 -65.19 -2.80 58.90
CA ASP A 196 -65.29 -2.80 57.44
C ASP A 196 -64.06 -2.18 56.78
N LYS A 197 -63.53 -1.07 57.33
CA LYS A 197 -62.28 -0.46 56.86
C LYS A 197 -61.08 -1.36 57.10
N VAL A 198 -60.98 -2.02 58.25
CA VAL A 198 -59.93 -2.98 58.57
C VAL A 198 -60.02 -4.19 57.66
N ALA A 199 -61.22 -4.74 57.45
CA ALA A 199 -61.45 -5.85 56.51
C ALA A 199 -61.09 -5.46 55.07
N HIS A 200 -61.39 -4.23 54.66
CA HIS A 200 -61.01 -3.70 53.35
C HIS A 200 -59.48 -3.51 53.22
N GLN A 201 -58.82 -2.99 54.26
CA GLN A 201 -57.37 -2.85 54.30
C GLN A 201 -56.67 -4.23 54.30
N ASP A 202 -57.17 -5.20 55.04
CA ASP A 202 -56.66 -6.57 55.02
C ASP A 202 -56.85 -7.23 53.64
N ALA A 203 -57.97 -6.97 52.96
CA ALA A 203 -58.19 -7.44 51.59
C ALA A 203 -57.21 -6.80 50.60
N THR A 204 -56.94 -5.49 50.72
CA THR A 204 -55.96 -4.82 49.86
C THR A 204 -54.54 -5.27 50.15
N ILE A 205 -54.14 -5.46 51.42
CA ILE A 205 -52.84 -6.01 51.82
C ILE A 205 -52.66 -7.42 51.28
N LYS A 206 -53.70 -8.28 51.35
CA LYS A 206 -53.65 -9.62 50.74
C LYS A 206 -53.44 -9.54 49.23
N SER A 207 -54.20 -8.69 48.52
CA SER A 207 -54.03 -8.51 47.08
C SER A 207 -52.65 -7.96 46.69
N LEU A 208 -52.10 -7.05 47.50
CA LEU A 208 -50.76 -6.50 47.30
C LEU A 208 -49.68 -7.56 47.55
N ASN A 209 -49.83 -8.40 48.57
CA ASN A 209 -48.92 -9.52 48.82
C ASN A 209 -48.97 -10.57 47.70
N GLU A 210 -50.16 -10.89 47.19
CA GLU A 210 -50.33 -11.80 46.04
C GLU A 210 -49.67 -11.22 44.78
N SER A 211 -49.88 -9.93 44.48
CA SER A 211 -49.20 -9.28 43.35
C SER A 211 -47.69 -9.20 43.53
N LYS A 212 -47.18 -8.97 44.75
CA LYS A 212 -45.75 -9.01 45.05
C LYS A 212 -45.16 -10.40 44.81
N GLN A 213 -45.84 -11.46 45.25
CA GLN A 213 -45.41 -12.84 44.98
C GLN A 213 -45.35 -13.14 43.47
N LEU A 214 -46.35 -12.67 42.70
CA LEU A 214 -46.31 -12.80 41.24
C LEU A 214 -45.14 -12.04 40.62
N VAL A 215 -44.84 -10.83 41.10
CA VAL A 215 -43.68 -10.04 40.64
C VAL A 215 -42.36 -10.73 40.99
N GLU A 216 -42.23 -11.32 42.17
CA GLU A 216 -41.04 -12.08 42.58
C GLU A 216 -40.83 -13.29 41.67
N ILE A 217 -41.89 -14.06 41.38
CA ILE A 217 -41.81 -15.19 40.43
C ILE A 217 -41.37 -14.71 39.04
N VAL A 218 -41.93 -13.61 38.54
CA VAL A 218 -41.52 -13.03 37.24
C VAL A 218 -40.08 -12.55 37.25
N GLN A 219 -39.59 -12.00 38.37
CA GLN A 219 -38.19 -11.61 38.53
C GLN A 219 -37.25 -12.81 38.53
N GLU A 220 -37.61 -13.89 39.22
CA GLU A 220 -36.85 -15.15 39.21
C GLU A 220 -36.85 -15.81 37.83
N GLU A 221 -38.00 -15.86 37.15
CA GLU A 221 -38.10 -16.36 35.79
C GLU A 221 -37.24 -15.53 34.83
N LYS A 222 -37.31 -14.19 34.94
CA LYS A 222 -36.47 -13.28 34.17
C LYS A 222 -34.98 -13.54 34.42
N ALA A 223 -34.55 -13.63 35.68
CA ALA A 223 -33.16 -13.93 36.01
C ALA A 223 -32.72 -15.30 35.46
N SER A 224 -33.60 -16.30 35.49
CA SER A 224 -33.34 -17.62 34.91
C SER A 224 -33.21 -17.59 33.38
N LEU A 225 -34.01 -16.75 32.71
CA LEU A 225 -33.96 -16.57 31.26
C LEU A 225 -32.71 -15.77 30.86
N GLU A 226 -32.34 -14.74 31.62
CA GLU A 226 -31.10 -13.99 31.41
C GLU A 226 -29.87 -14.89 31.57
N ALA A 227 -29.83 -15.75 32.58
CA ALA A 227 -28.77 -16.75 32.74
C ALA A 227 -28.72 -17.76 31.57
N LYS A 228 -29.88 -18.21 31.08
CA LYS A 228 -29.95 -19.08 29.88
C LYS A 228 -29.43 -18.35 28.64
N VAL A 229 -29.78 -17.08 28.44
CA VAL A 229 -29.29 -16.29 27.29
C VAL A 229 -27.77 -16.15 27.35
N GLN A 230 -27.20 -15.84 28.52
CA GLN A 230 -25.75 -15.80 28.70
C GLN A 230 -25.09 -17.14 28.34
N SER A 231 -25.64 -18.26 28.82
CA SER A 231 -25.12 -19.59 28.47
C SER A 231 -25.24 -19.92 26.98
N LEU A 232 -26.28 -19.43 26.30
CA LEU A 232 -26.45 -19.60 24.84
C LEU A 232 -25.43 -18.76 24.07
N ASP A 233 -25.11 -17.57 24.54
CA ASP A 233 -24.09 -16.72 23.91
C ASP A 233 -22.69 -17.31 24.08
N GLU A 234 -22.37 -17.92 25.23
CA GLU A 234 -21.15 -18.71 25.41
C GLU A 234 -21.10 -19.91 24.44
N LEU A 235 -22.21 -20.63 24.30
CA LEU A 235 -22.29 -21.76 23.37
C LEU A 235 -22.12 -21.31 21.92
N ARG A 236 -22.67 -20.16 21.54
CA ARG A 236 -22.50 -19.57 20.20
C ARG A 236 -21.05 -19.21 19.92
N GLN A 237 -20.33 -18.66 20.91
CA GLN A 237 -18.89 -18.41 20.77
C GLN A 237 -18.13 -19.71 20.57
N GLN A 238 -18.41 -20.75 21.37
CA GLN A 238 -17.77 -22.06 21.22
C GLN A 238 -18.07 -22.71 19.87
N VAL A 239 -19.31 -22.61 19.37
CA VAL A 239 -19.67 -23.09 18.03
C VAL A 239 -18.92 -22.32 16.96
N GLY A 240 -18.81 -21.00 17.06
CA GLY A 240 -18.01 -20.18 16.14
C GLY A 240 -16.53 -20.58 16.13
N ASP A 241 -15.93 -20.80 17.30
CA ASP A 241 -14.53 -21.25 17.42
C ASP A 241 -14.32 -22.65 16.81
N LEU A 242 -15.27 -23.57 17.02
CA LEU A 242 -15.23 -24.91 16.44
C LEU A 242 -15.42 -24.88 14.92
N GLU A 243 -16.33 -24.06 14.41
CA GLU A 243 -16.51 -23.86 12.97
C GLU A 243 -15.25 -23.29 12.32
N LEU A 244 -14.60 -22.31 12.95
CA LEU A 244 -13.31 -21.77 12.49
C LEU A 244 -12.20 -22.82 12.48
N LYS A 245 -12.07 -23.62 13.55
CA LYS A 245 -11.10 -24.73 13.59
C LYS A 245 -11.39 -25.77 12.51
N ASN A 246 -12.65 -26.09 12.28
CA ASN A 246 -13.03 -27.08 11.27
C ASN A 246 -12.73 -26.55 9.85
N LEU A 247 -13.02 -25.28 9.57
CA LEU A 247 -12.62 -24.62 8.33
C LEU A 247 -11.10 -24.61 8.13
N GLN A 248 -10.32 -24.36 9.18
CA GLN A 248 -8.85 -24.42 9.10
C GLN A 248 -8.36 -25.83 8.77
N LEU A 249 -8.88 -26.85 9.46
CA LEU A 249 -8.54 -28.26 9.20
C LEU A 249 -8.97 -28.71 7.81
N GLU A 250 -10.14 -28.27 7.32
CA GLU A 250 -10.60 -28.55 5.96
C GLU A 250 -9.72 -27.88 4.91
N GLN A 251 -9.31 -26.63 5.12
CA GLN A 251 -8.36 -25.94 4.22
C GLN A 251 -7.00 -26.62 4.22
N GLU A 252 -6.47 -27.01 5.38
CA GLU A 252 -5.23 -27.78 5.48
C GLU A 252 -5.37 -29.10 4.75
N LYS A 253 -6.46 -29.83 4.96
CA LYS A 253 -6.75 -31.07 4.24
C LYS A 253 -6.79 -30.83 2.74
N GLN A 254 -7.47 -29.79 2.26
CA GLN A 254 -7.53 -29.43 0.85
C GLN A 254 -6.15 -29.07 0.28
N ARG A 255 -5.30 -28.38 1.05
CA ARG A 255 -3.91 -28.10 0.66
C ARG A 255 -3.12 -29.39 0.51
N TRP A 256 -3.25 -30.32 1.46
CA TRP A 256 -2.60 -31.63 1.40
C TRP A 256 -3.14 -32.49 0.25
N THR A 257 -4.45 -32.52 0.01
CA THR A 257 -5.02 -33.28 -1.10
C THR A 257 -4.60 -32.69 -2.45
N ALA A 258 -4.60 -31.36 -2.61
CA ALA A 258 -4.14 -30.73 -3.86
C ALA A 258 -2.64 -30.93 -4.11
N PHE A 259 -1.83 -31.04 -3.04
CA PHE A 259 -0.42 -31.37 -3.13
C PHE A 259 -0.21 -32.84 -3.55
N LEU A 260 -0.96 -33.76 -2.94
CA LEU A 260 -0.85 -35.20 -3.22
C LEU A 260 -1.47 -35.60 -4.57
N GLU A 261 -2.55 -34.96 -5.01
CA GLU A 261 -3.20 -35.22 -6.32
C GLU A 261 -2.28 -34.92 -7.52
N LYS A 262 -1.23 -34.11 -7.35
CA LYS A 262 -0.26 -33.83 -8.42
C LYS A 262 0.79 -34.93 -8.58
N GLU A 263 0.94 -35.81 -7.59
CA GLU A 263 1.96 -36.86 -7.60
C GLU A 263 1.32 -38.21 -7.23
N ASP A 264 0.93 -39.01 -8.25
CA ASP A 264 0.37 -40.37 -8.13
C ASP A 264 1.20 -41.37 -7.29
N LYS A 265 2.38 -40.96 -6.82
CA LYS A 265 3.31 -41.74 -6.00
C LYS A 265 3.11 -41.55 -4.50
N PHE A 266 2.39 -40.51 -4.06
CA PHE A 266 2.24 -40.18 -2.66
C PHE A 266 0.77 -40.28 -2.24
N THR A 267 0.42 -41.43 -1.67
CA THR A 267 -0.93 -41.70 -1.16
C THR A 267 -1.13 -41.25 0.27
N THR A 268 -0.05 -41.15 1.05
CA THR A 268 -0.09 -40.71 2.44
C THR A 268 0.97 -39.64 2.74
N PRO A 269 0.72 -38.72 3.69
CA PRO A 269 1.74 -37.77 4.15
C PRO A 269 3.04 -38.44 4.63
N GLU A 270 2.96 -39.66 5.15
CA GLU A 270 4.13 -40.46 5.55
C GLU A 270 4.98 -40.91 4.34
N ASP A 271 4.39 -41.09 3.15
CA ASP A 271 5.12 -41.40 1.92
C ASP A 271 5.94 -40.19 1.46
N VAL A 272 5.39 -38.98 1.58
CA VAL A 272 6.10 -37.72 1.27
C VAL A 272 7.28 -37.52 2.22
N VAL A 273 7.09 -37.77 3.52
CA VAL A 273 8.18 -37.68 4.50
C VAL A 273 9.28 -38.69 4.20
N ARG A 274 8.92 -39.92 3.80
CA ARG A 274 9.89 -40.95 3.40
C ARG A 274 10.66 -40.57 2.13
N ALA A 275 9.99 -40.05 1.10
CA ALA A 275 10.66 -39.57 -0.10
C ALA A 275 11.55 -38.35 0.17
N LEU A 276 11.10 -37.41 1.01
CA LEU A 276 11.92 -36.29 1.43
C LEU A 276 13.15 -36.73 2.22
N MET A 277 13.03 -37.75 3.07
CA MET A 277 14.19 -38.37 3.73
C MET A 277 15.13 -39.04 2.73
N HIS A 278 14.59 -39.75 1.72
CA HIS A 278 15.38 -40.36 0.66
C HIS A 278 16.16 -39.30 -0.15
N GLU A 279 15.50 -38.25 -0.61
CA GLU A 279 16.10 -37.11 -1.32
C GLU A 279 17.16 -36.39 -0.47
N ARG A 280 16.92 -36.24 0.84
CA ARG A 280 17.94 -35.68 1.76
C ARG A 280 19.17 -36.58 1.87
N MET A 281 18.99 -37.90 1.92
CA MET A 281 20.08 -38.87 1.95
C MET A 281 20.83 -38.91 0.61
N GLU A 282 20.12 -38.83 -0.51
CA GLU A 282 20.72 -38.75 -1.85
C GLU A 282 21.51 -37.45 -2.02
N LYS A 283 20.97 -36.31 -1.57
CA LYS A 283 21.70 -35.05 -1.55
C LYS A 283 22.96 -35.14 -0.68
N PHE A 284 22.88 -35.75 0.50
CA PHE A 284 24.05 -35.97 1.34
C PHE A 284 25.10 -36.83 0.62
N ASN A 285 24.70 -37.92 -0.02
CA ASN A 285 25.59 -38.79 -0.78
C ASN A 285 26.21 -38.07 -1.99
N LEU A 286 25.45 -37.21 -2.67
CA LEU A 286 25.96 -36.39 -3.76
C LEU A 286 26.97 -35.36 -3.26
N ILE A 287 26.72 -34.71 -2.13
CA ILE A 287 27.68 -33.80 -1.50
C ILE A 287 28.97 -34.54 -1.12
N GLU A 288 28.87 -35.75 -0.54
CA GLU A 288 30.06 -36.56 -0.24
C GLU A 288 30.83 -36.94 -1.51
N LYS A 289 30.13 -37.30 -2.60
CA LYS A 289 30.76 -37.58 -3.91
C LYS A 289 31.44 -36.33 -4.48
N VAL A 290 30.81 -35.17 -4.40
CA VAL A 290 31.40 -33.90 -4.85
C VAL A 290 32.64 -33.60 -4.02
N GLY A 291 32.58 -33.71 -2.69
CA GLY A 291 33.76 -33.52 -1.83
C GLY A 291 34.91 -34.48 -2.14
N ARG A 292 34.61 -35.75 -2.46
CA ARG A 292 35.63 -36.70 -2.95
C ARG A 292 36.23 -36.30 -4.29
N LEU A 293 35.39 -35.88 -5.24
CA LEU A 293 35.85 -35.45 -6.56
C LEU A 293 36.68 -34.16 -6.48
N GLU A 294 36.28 -33.20 -5.63
CA GLU A 294 37.05 -31.98 -5.36
C GLU A 294 38.41 -32.30 -4.73
N ALA A 295 38.47 -33.22 -3.77
CA ALA A 295 39.74 -33.68 -3.21
C ALA A 295 40.61 -34.38 -4.26
N GLN A 296 40.02 -35.19 -5.15
CA GLN A 296 40.74 -35.83 -6.25
C GLN A 296 41.27 -34.80 -7.25
N ILE A 297 40.45 -33.82 -7.65
CA ILE A 297 40.86 -32.72 -8.54
C ILE A 297 42.00 -31.92 -7.90
N SER A 298 41.89 -31.54 -6.63
CA SER A 298 42.95 -30.82 -5.91
C SER A 298 44.26 -31.63 -5.87
N SER A 299 44.18 -32.94 -5.65
CA SER A 299 45.36 -33.82 -5.70
C SER A 299 45.98 -33.87 -7.09
N GLN A 300 45.17 -33.90 -8.15
CA GLN A 300 45.64 -33.97 -9.53
C GLN A 300 46.16 -32.62 -10.03
N GLU A 301 45.58 -31.50 -9.57
CA GLU A 301 46.14 -30.16 -9.75
C GLU A 301 47.50 -30.07 -9.07
N SER A 302 47.65 -30.56 -7.84
CA SER A 302 48.95 -30.58 -7.16
C SER A 302 50.00 -31.40 -7.95
N SER A 303 49.62 -32.56 -8.50
CA SER A 303 50.49 -33.36 -9.39
C SER A 303 50.85 -32.61 -10.66
N SER A 304 49.87 -31.97 -11.32
CA SER A 304 50.09 -31.17 -12.53
C SER A 304 50.98 -29.96 -12.25
N THR A 305 50.85 -29.31 -11.09
CA THR A 305 51.76 -28.22 -10.69
C THR A 305 53.18 -28.73 -10.44
N ASN A 306 53.35 -29.94 -9.89
CA ASN A 306 54.67 -30.55 -9.72
C ASN A 306 55.28 -30.92 -11.08
N GLU A 307 54.53 -31.58 -11.96
CA GLU A 307 54.97 -31.95 -13.31
C GLU A 307 55.32 -30.71 -14.15
N THR A 308 54.52 -29.65 -14.09
CA THR A 308 54.84 -28.39 -14.79
C THR A 308 56.09 -27.71 -14.21
N ASN A 309 56.32 -27.79 -12.91
CA ASN A 309 57.57 -27.31 -12.30
C ASN A 309 58.78 -28.16 -12.70
N GLU A 310 58.63 -29.48 -12.84
CA GLU A 310 59.67 -30.36 -13.36
C GLU A 310 59.97 -30.08 -14.84
N LEU A 311 58.94 -29.85 -15.66
CA LEU A 311 59.11 -29.45 -17.06
C LEU A 311 59.86 -28.12 -17.17
N LYS A 312 59.56 -27.13 -16.32
CA LYS A 312 60.31 -25.86 -16.26
C LYS A 312 61.78 -26.09 -15.91
N LYS A 313 62.06 -26.91 -14.90
CA LYS A 313 63.45 -27.26 -14.53
C LYS A 313 64.18 -27.99 -15.66
N LEU A 314 63.52 -28.90 -16.35
CA LEU A 314 64.09 -29.59 -17.51
C LEU A 314 64.34 -28.62 -18.67
N GLN A 315 63.43 -27.68 -18.92
CA GLN A 315 63.62 -26.63 -19.92
C GLN A 315 64.82 -25.74 -19.60
N GLU A 316 64.97 -25.33 -18.34
CA GLU A 316 66.15 -24.59 -17.87
C GLU A 316 67.44 -25.40 -18.07
N GLN A 317 67.45 -26.68 -17.70
CA GLN A 317 68.60 -27.57 -17.92
C GLN A 317 68.93 -27.75 -19.41
N VAL A 318 67.93 -27.91 -20.27
CA VAL A 318 68.13 -28.01 -21.73
C VAL A 318 68.70 -26.71 -22.27
N GLN A 319 68.26 -25.56 -21.76
CA GLN A 319 68.77 -24.27 -22.19
C GLN A 319 70.22 -24.05 -21.73
N ASP A 320 70.55 -24.38 -20.49
CA ASP A 320 71.94 -24.37 -19.99
C ASP A 320 72.85 -25.30 -20.82
N LEU A 321 72.36 -26.49 -21.19
CA LEU A 321 73.11 -27.43 -22.03
C LEU A 321 73.30 -26.89 -23.45
N LYS A 322 72.29 -26.21 -24.02
CA LYS A 322 72.42 -25.54 -25.33
C LYS A 322 73.43 -24.41 -25.28
N ASP A 323 73.38 -23.56 -24.25
CA ASP A 323 74.33 -22.47 -24.08
C ASP A 323 75.76 -23.02 -23.93
N ARG A 324 75.94 -24.09 -23.14
CA ARG A 324 77.23 -24.80 -23.05
C ARG A 324 77.67 -25.35 -24.41
N LEU A 325 76.79 -26.02 -25.14
CA LEU A 325 77.09 -26.53 -26.48
C LEU A 325 77.49 -25.41 -27.45
N GLU A 326 76.82 -24.26 -27.41
CA GLU A 326 77.20 -23.08 -28.19
C GLU A 326 78.59 -22.54 -27.81
N THR A 327 78.91 -22.50 -26.52
CA THR A 327 80.26 -22.09 -26.09
C THR A 327 81.34 -23.08 -26.54
N GLU A 328 81.11 -24.39 -26.40
CA GLU A 328 82.03 -25.44 -26.82
C GLU A 328 82.20 -25.50 -28.34
N THR A 329 81.12 -25.30 -29.11
CA THR A 329 81.21 -25.21 -30.57
C THR A 329 81.98 -23.98 -31.02
N ARG A 330 81.80 -22.82 -30.38
CA ARG A 330 82.62 -21.61 -30.63
C ARG A 330 84.10 -21.85 -30.28
N GLN A 331 84.39 -22.52 -29.17
CA GLN A 331 85.76 -22.87 -28.79
C GLN A 331 86.39 -23.86 -29.79
N ASN A 332 85.68 -24.90 -30.18
CA ASN A 332 86.13 -25.85 -31.20
C ASN A 332 86.39 -25.17 -32.53
N LEU A 333 85.50 -24.27 -32.99
CA LEU A 333 85.72 -23.51 -34.22
C LEU A 333 86.98 -22.64 -34.13
N ARG A 334 87.23 -22.02 -32.97
CA ARG A 334 88.44 -21.22 -32.74
C ARG A 334 89.71 -22.08 -32.75
N LEU A 335 89.69 -23.23 -32.07
CA LEU A 335 90.80 -24.18 -32.06
C LEU A 335 91.05 -24.79 -33.45
N GLN A 336 90.00 -25.10 -34.21
CA GLN A 336 90.11 -25.58 -35.57
C GLN A 336 90.74 -24.53 -36.49
N LYS A 337 90.29 -23.27 -36.41
CA LYS A 337 90.92 -22.15 -37.13
C LYS A 337 92.39 -21.97 -36.74
N GLN A 338 92.73 -22.07 -35.45
CA GLN A 338 94.11 -22.00 -34.98
C GLN A 338 94.96 -23.17 -35.49
N ARG A 339 94.40 -24.39 -35.54
CA ARG A 339 95.05 -25.57 -36.11
C ARG A 339 95.30 -25.43 -37.61
N ASP A 340 94.32 -24.91 -38.34
CA ASP A 340 94.44 -24.71 -39.78
C ASP A 340 95.48 -23.62 -40.09
N LEU A 341 95.53 -22.55 -39.29
CA LEU A 341 96.55 -21.51 -39.40
C LEU A 341 97.96 -22.07 -39.12
N SER A 342 98.15 -22.83 -38.04
CA SER A 342 99.46 -23.46 -37.76
C SER A 342 99.83 -24.54 -38.77
N ALA A 343 98.86 -25.27 -39.34
CA ALA A 343 99.09 -26.20 -40.42
C ALA A 343 99.51 -25.49 -41.71
N ASN A 344 98.93 -24.33 -42.01
CA ASN A 344 99.34 -23.48 -43.12
C ASN A 344 100.73 -22.88 -42.89
N GLU A 345 101.06 -22.44 -41.68
CA GLU A 345 102.42 -22.01 -41.30
C GLU A 345 103.43 -23.15 -41.47
N CYS A 346 103.10 -24.38 -41.04
CA CYS A 346 103.96 -25.55 -41.23
C CYS A 346 104.14 -25.90 -42.72
N LYS A 347 103.10 -25.77 -43.54
CA LYS A 347 103.20 -25.95 -45.00
C LYS A 347 104.08 -24.87 -45.61
N PHE A 348 103.87 -23.62 -45.23
CA PHE A 348 104.67 -22.50 -45.68
C PHE A 348 106.14 -22.66 -45.31
N LEU A 349 106.46 -23.06 -44.07
CA LEU A 349 107.83 -23.37 -43.65
C LEU A 349 108.42 -24.57 -44.39
N ARG A 350 107.62 -25.61 -44.70
CA ARG A 350 108.07 -26.72 -45.55
C ARG A 350 108.34 -26.30 -46.99
N ASP A 351 107.51 -25.44 -47.55
CA ASP A 351 107.69 -24.92 -48.90
C ASP A 351 108.88 -23.95 -48.95
N GLN A 352 109.14 -23.19 -47.88
CA GLN A 352 110.38 -22.42 -47.70
C GLN A 352 111.59 -23.34 -47.61
N LEU A 353 111.56 -24.40 -46.81
CA LEU A 353 112.65 -25.39 -46.74
C LEU A 353 112.88 -26.07 -48.08
N LYS A 354 111.83 -26.48 -48.80
CA LYS A 354 111.95 -26.98 -50.17
C LYS A 354 112.50 -25.94 -51.12
N SER A 355 112.12 -24.68 -50.97
CA SER A 355 112.67 -23.60 -51.78
C SER A 355 114.14 -23.39 -51.49
N PHE A 356 114.58 -23.53 -50.23
CA PHE A 356 115.99 -23.52 -49.84
C PHE A 356 116.73 -24.78 -50.30
N GLU A 357 116.10 -25.97 -50.33
CA GLU A 357 116.69 -27.16 -50.93
C GLU A 357 116.83 -26.98 -52.45
N THR A 358 115.82 -26.40 -53.12
CA THR A 358 115.94 -26.06 -54.54
C THR A 358 116.97 -24.96 -54.76
N GLU A 359 117.05 -23.98 -53.86
CA GLU A 359 118.06 -22.93 -53.90
C GLU A 359 119.44 -23.52 -53.63
N GLU A 360 119.64 -24.49 -52.73
CA GLU A 360 120.89 -25.25 -52.55
C GLU A 360 121.24 -26.10 -53.78
N THR A 361 120.24 -26.70 -54.46
CA THR A 361 120.48 -27.41 -55.72
C THR A 361 120.84 -26.47 -56.87
N ILE A 362 120.31 -25.24 -56.85
CA ILE A 362 120.63 -24.17 -57.81
C ILE A 362 121.94 -23.47 -57.42
N PHE A 363 122.30 -23.38 -56.14
CA PHE A 363 123.56 -22.82 -55.64
C PHE A 363 124.77 -23.69 -55.99
N LYS A 364 124.55 -24.93 -56.45
CA LYS A 364 125.56 -25.77 -57.11
C LYS A 364 125.78 -25.41 -58.59
N GLY A 365 125.11 -24.39 -59.13
CA GLY A 365 125.35 -23.81 -60.46
C GLY A 365 125.18 -22.29 -60.42
N GLY A 366 126.29 -21.56 -60.35
CA GLY A 366 126.33 -20.14 -59.98
C GLY A 366 125.62 -19.13 -60.91
N ASN A 367 125.45 -17.94 -60.30
CA ASN A 367 125.11 -16.60 -60.79
C ASN A 367 123.64 -16.15 -60.86
N GLU A 368 123.23 -15.53 -59.74
CA GLU A 368 122.73 -14.15 -59.52
C GLU A 368 121.57 -13.50 -60.33
N ASP A 369 120.55 -13.16 -59.53
CA ASP A 369 119.82 -11.88 -59.40
C ASP A 369 118.67 -11.45 -60.33
N ASP A 370 118.44 -12.07 -61.47
CA ASP A 370 117.24 -11.79 -62.27
C ASP A 370 115.96 -12.56 -61.85
N PRO A 371 116.02 -13.86 -61.45
CA PRO A 371 114.80 -14.57 -61.03
C PRO A 371 114.34 -14.17 -59.62
N LYS A 372 115.21 -13.54 -58.81
CA LYS A 372 114.88 -13.09 -57.44
C LYS A 372 113.95 -11.88 -57.47
N GLN A 373 114.15 -10.92 -58.39
CA GLN A 373 113.25 -9.76 -58.51
C GLN A 373 111.90 -10.14 -59.14
N ALA A 374 111.88 -11.05 -60.12
CA ALA A 374 110.64 -11.60 -60.65
C ALA A 374 109.87 -12.37 -59.56
N ARG A 375 110.58 -13.13 -58.72
CA ARG A 375 109.98 -13.85 -57.58
C ARG A 375 109.48 -12.93 -56.48
N ILE A 376 110.19 -11.84 -56.19
CA ILE A 376 109.73 -10.81 -55.25
C ILE A 376 108.49 -10.09 -55.82
N SER A 377 108.47 -9.76 -57.11
CA SER A 377 107.30 -9.17 -57.77
C SER A 377 106.08 -10.12 -57.76
N GLU A 378 106.28 -11.41 -57.99
CA GLU A 378 105.21 -12.42 -57.88
C GLU A 378 104.74 -12.60 -56.44
N LEU A 379 105.66 -12.59 -55.47
CA LEU A 379 105.32 -12.66 -54.05
C LEU A 379 104.62 -11.39 -53.57
N GLU A 380 104.97 -10.21 -54.10
CA GLU A 380 104.28 -8.95 -53.84
C GLU A 380 102.88 -8.96 -54.46
N LYS A 381 102.72 -9.44 -55.71
CA LYS A 381 101.39 -9.65 -56.31
C LYS A 381 100.55 -10.67 -55.56
N LEU A 382 101.17 -11.71 -55.01
CA LEU A 382 100.48 -12.71 -54.19
C LEU A 382 100.11 -12.14 -52.82
N VAL A 383 100.97 -11.31 -52.22
CA VAL A 383 100.70 -10.60 -50.95
C VAL A 383 99.63 -9.53 -51.13
N ASP A 384 99.63 -8.80 -52.25
CA ASP A 384 98.58 -7.84 -52.59
C ASP A 384 97.28 -8.56 -52.95
N GLY A 385 97.35 -9.69 -53.66
CA GLY A 385 96.23 -10.61 -53.86
C GLY A 385 95.66 -11.11 -52.52
N TYR A 386 96.50 -11.55 -51.58
CA TYR A 386 96.07 -11.93 -50.23
C TYR A 386 95.56 -10.75 -49.42
N ARG A 387 96.08 -9.53 -49.61
CA ARG A 387 95.55 -8.33 -48.96
C ARG A 387 94.19 -7.95 -49.51
N ASP A 388 93.97 -8.11 -50.81
CA ASP A 388 92.68 -7.86 -51.44
C ASP A 388 91.67 -8.97 -51.15
N GLU A 389 92.11 -10.22 -51.00
CA GLU A 389 91.29 -11.33 -50.54
C GLU A 389 90.97 -11.20 -49.05
N VAL A 390 91.91 -10.74 -48.21
CA VAL A 390 91.64 -10.40 -46.80
C VAL A 390 90.73 -9.20 -46.71
N LYS A 391 90.88 -8.16 -47.54
CA LYS A 391 89.95 -7.02 -47.61
C LYS A 391 88.57 -7.47 -48.06
N SER A 392 88.48 -8.30 -49.10
CA SER A 392 87.25 -8.93 -49.60
C SER A 392 86.60 -9.81 -48.54
N LEU A 393 87.37 -10.62 -47.80
CA LEU A 393 86.88 -11.46 -46.72
C LEU A 393 86.49 -10.65 -45.49
N THR A 394 87.17 -9.54 -45.19
CA THR A 394 86.75 -8.59 -44.15
C THR A 394 85.52 -7.79 -44.55
N GLN A 395 85.35 -7.47 -45.84
CA GLN A 395 84.16 -6.82 -46.38
C GLN A 395 82.99 -7.80 -46.43
N ASN A 396 83.21 -9.06 -46.82
CA ASN A 396 82.23 -10.14 -46.75
C ASN A 396 81.89 -10.52 -45.29
N LEU A 397 82.85 -10.43 -44.36
CA LEU A 397 82.60 -10.54 -42.92
C LEU A 397 81.86 -9.32 -42.39
N GLN A 398 82.11 -8.11 -42.87
CA GLN A 398 81.32 -6.91 -42.53
C GLN A 398 79.93 -6.92 -43.16
N GLU A 399 79.75 -7.52 -44.33
CA GLU A 399 78.44 -7.74 -44.97
C GLU A 399 77.67 -8.87 -44.28
N LYS A 400 78.35 -9.93 -43.82
CA LYS A 400 77.75 -10.97 -42.98
C LYS A 400 77.52 -10.54 -41.53
N GLU A 401 78.40 -9.72 -40.95
CA GLU A 401 78.17 -9.03 -39.68
C GLU A 401 77.10 -7.95 -39.84
N GLY A 402 76.97 -7.32 -41.01
CA GLY A 402 75.85 -6.43 -41.38
C GLY A 402 74.52 -7.17 -41.52
N GLN A 403 74.53 -8.42 -41.98
CA GLN A 403 73.39 -9.33 -41.92
C GLN A 403 73.11 -9.88 -40.50
N VAL A 404 74.06 -9.80 -39.57
CA VAL A 404 73.84 -10.08 -38.13
C VAL A 404 73.46 -8.80 -37.36
N VAL A 405 73.84 -7.61 -37.84
CA VAL A 405 73.51 -6.31 -37.26
C VAL A 405 72.13 -5.82 -37.69
N THR A 406 71.55 -6.34 -38.78
CA THR A 406 70.11 -6.19 -39.09
C THR A 406 69.19 -7.07 -38.23
N LEU A 407 69.74 -7.78 -37.24
CA LEU A 407 69.02 -8.44 -36.15
C LEU A 407 69.30 -7.84 -34.76
N ASN A 408 70.07 -6.75 -34.67
CA ASN A 408 70.35 -6.04 -33.42
C ASN A 408 69.76 -4.61 -33.42
N SER A 409 68.44 -4.52 -33.61
CA SER A 409 67.60 -3.56 -32.88
C SER A 409 67.49 -4.09 -31.44
N PRO A 410 67.42 -3.27 -30.37
CA PRO A 410 67.50 -3.76 -29.01
C PRO A 410 66.37 -4.76 -28.77
N LEU A 411 66.74 -6.05 -28.77
CA LEU A 411 65.99 -7.05 -28.05
C LEU A 411 66.01 -6.57 -26.60
N ARG A 412 64.95 -5.87 -26.24
CA ARG A 412 64.17 -6.25 -25.05
C ARG A 412 64.42 -7.73 -24.87
N ARG A 413 64.93 -8.08 -23.69
CA ARG A 413 64.83 -9.43 -23.13
C ARG A 413 63.64 -10.13 -23.79
N PRO A 414 63.75 -11.37 -24.24
CA PRO A 414 62.59 -12.24 -24.22
C PRO A 414 62.16 -12.28 -22.75
N ARG A 415 61.39 -11.26 -22.33
CA ARG A 415 60.20 -11.47 -21.53
C ARG A 415 59.59 -12.69 -22.22
N PRO A 416 59.35 -13.78 -21.49
CA PRO A 416 58.93 -15.02 -22.11
C PRO A 416 57.85 -14.69 -23.14
N GLU A 417 57.68 -15.52 -24.14
CA GLU A 417 56.45 -15.54 -24.93
C GLU A 417 55.23 -15.91 -24.03
N SER A 418 55.10 -15.34 -22.83
CA SER A 418 53.93 -14.72 -22.24
C SER A 418 53.57 -13.43 -23.02
N SER A 419 53.42 -13.53 -24.34
CA SER A 419 52.17 -13.85 -25.02
C SER A 419 51.20 -12.66 -24.98
N GLU A 420 50.82 -12.15 -26.15
CA GLU A 420 49.47 -11.59 -26.35
C GLU A 420 48.42 -12.57 -25.80
N ASN A 421 48.68 -13.89 -25.90
CA ASN A 421 47.94 -14.92 -25.15
C ASN A 421 47.92 -14.76 -23.61
N ASP A 422 48.75 -14.00 -22.90
CA ASP A 422 48.61 -13.86 -21.43
C ASP A 422 47.67 -12.72 -21.06
N GLN A 423 47.70 -11.60 -21.78
CA GLN A 423 46.67 -10.56 -21.67
C GLN A 423 45.34 -11.03 -22.26
N ASP A 424 45.38 -11.78 -23.37
CA ASP A 424 44.21 -12.41 -23.95
C ASP A 424 43.74 -13.61 -23.11
N LYS A 425 44.61 -14.37 -22.42
CA LYS A 425 44.18 -15.35 -21.40
C LYS A 425 43.60 -14.66 -20.18
N GLU A 426 44.12 -13.52 -19.75
CA GLU A 426 43.60 -12.79 -18.60
C GLU A 426 42.23 -12.19 -18.95
N ARG A 427 42.07 -11.56 -20.12
CA ARG A 427 40.77 -11.14 -20.68
C ARG A 427 39.83 -12.30 -20.96
N LEU A 428 40.35 -13.44 -21.45
CA LEU A 428 39.58 -14.67 -21.65
C LEU A 428 39.15 -15.25 -20.30
N SER A 429 39.98 -15.16 -19.26
CA SER A 429 39.66 -15.61 -17.90
C SER A 429 38.63 -14.69 -17.24
N GLU A 430 38.72 -13.38 -17.45
CA GLU A 430 37.73 -12.41 -16.98
C GLU A 430 36.40 -12.57 -17.71
N THR A 431 36.42 -12.79 -19.02
CA THR A 431 35.21 -13.07 -19.80
C THR A 431 34.62 -14.44 -19.45
N LEU A 432 35.44 -15.47 -19.22
CA LEU A 432 34.97 -16.77 -18.73
C LEU A 432 34.37 -16.67 -17.32
N ARG A 433 34.95 -15.87 -16.42
CA ARG A 433 34.36 -15.57 -15.10
C ARG A 433 33.04 -14.83 -15.24
N LYS A 434 32.95 -13.83 -16.13
CA LYS A 434 31.69 -13.12 -16.42
C LYS A 434 30.65 -14.04 -17.03
N VAL A 435 31.01 -14.89 -18.00
CA VAL A 435 30.12 -15.89 -18.61
C VAL A 435 29.65 -16.89 -17.56
N ARG A 436 30.52 -17.34 -16.65
CA ARG A 436 30.15 -18.23 -15.55
C ARG A 436 29.21 -17.55 -14.56
N ASN A 437 29.49 -16.30 -14.19
CA ASN A 437 28.62 -15.52 -13.30
C ASN A 437 27.26 -15.27 -13.95
N LEU A 438 27.23 -14.91 -15.24
CA LEU A 438 26.00 -14.76 -16.00
C LEU A 438 25.24 -16.07 -16.16
N GLN A 439 25.93 -17.22 -16.30
CA GLN A 439 25.29 -18.54 -16.28
C GLN A 439 24.67 -18.85 -14.92
N VAL A 440 25.36 -18.54 -13.82
CA VAL A 440 24.85 -18.72 -12.45
C VAL A 440 23.66 -17.77 -12.20
N GLU A 441 23.74 -16.53 -12.65
CA GLU A 441 22.63 -15.56 -12.59
C GLU A 441 21.46 -16.01 -13.47
N LEU A 442 21.71 -16.55 -14.65
CA LEU A 442 20.69 -17.09 -15.54
C LEU A 442 20.03 -18.34 -14.94
N GLU A 443 20.79 -19.26 -14.36
CA GLU A 443 20.25 -20.43 -13.66
C GLU A 443 19.45 -20.02 -12.43
N SER A 444 19.95 -19.09 -11.61
CA SER A 444 19.24 -18.61 -10.41
C SER A 444 17.95 -17.86 -10.75
N THR A 445 17.97 -17.04 -11.80
CA THR A 445 16.76 -16.37 -12.30
C THR A 445 15.79 -17.37 -12.93
N GLN A 446 16.27 -18.37 -13.66
CA GLN A 446 15.44 -19.47 -14.19
C GLN A 446 14.78 -20.26 -13.06
N THR A 447 15.51 -20.55 -11.97
CA THR A 447 14.93 -21.23 -10.80
C THR A 447 13.88 -20.36 -10.11
N ALA A 448 14.14 -19.06 -9.93
CA ALA A 448 13.20 -18.12 -9.33
C ALA A 448 11.93 -17.95 -10.19
N ILE A 449 12.07 -17.90 -11.52
CA ILE A 449 10.94 -17.88 -12.44
C ILE A 449 10.12 -19.17 -12.29
N SER A 450 10.76 -20.34 -12.24
CA SER A 450 10.05 -21.62 -12.07
C SER A 450 9.30 -21.71 -10.73
N GLU A 451 9.87 -21.14 -9.66
CA GLU A 451 9.23 -21.07 -8.34
C GLU A 451 8.02 -20.13 -8.37
N LYS A 452 8.16 -18.96 -8.99
CA LYS A 452 7.06 -18.00 -9.17
C LYS A 452 5.96 -18.56 -10.06
N ASP A 453 6.28 -19.30 -11.11
CA ASP A 453 5.29 -19.98 -11.95
C ASP A 453 4.52 -21.06 -11.17
N LYS A 454 5.20 -21.81 -10.30
CA LYS A 454 4.56 -22.77 -9.39
C LYS A 454 3.64 -22.05 -8.39
N GLU A 455 4.09 -20.96 -7.78
CA GLU A 455 3.27 -20.11 -6.89
C GLU A 455 2.03 -19.56 -7.61
N ILE A 456 2.21 -19.01 -8.82
CA ILE A 456 1.10 -18.50 -9.64
C ILE A 456 0.12 -19.62 -9.98
N SER A 457 0.61 -20.83 -10.29
CA SER A 457 -0.27 -21.98 -10.57
C SER A 457 -1.06 -22.41 -9.32
N ALA A 458 -0.44 -22.37 -8.14
CA ALA A 458 -1.09 -22.68 -6.87
C ALA A 458 -2.13 -21.62 -6.50
N TYR A 459 -1.81 -20.33 -6.67
CA TYR A 459 -2.77 -19.25 -6.45
C TYR A 459 -3.93 -19.29 -7.44
N LYS A 460 -3.70 -19.60 -8.72
CA LYS A 460 -4.78 -19.79 -9.70
C LYS A 460 -5.70 -20.95 -9.33
N GLN A 461 -5.15 -22.08 -8.88
CA GLN A 461 -5.95 -23.20 -8.39
C GLN A 461 -6.71 -22.87 -7.11
N GLN A 462 -6.11 -22.06 -6.21
CA GLN A 462 -6.79 -21.58 -5.00
C GLN A 462 -7.92 -20.61 -5.35
N ILE A 463 -7.73 -19.71 -6.31
CA ILE A 463 -8.80 -18.83 -6.79
C ILE A 463 -9.92 -19.68 -7.40
N ALA A 464 -9.59 -20.67 -8.25
CA ALA A 464 -10.59 -21.57 -8.82
C ALA A 464 -11.34 -22.38 -7.74
N SER A 465 -10.64 -22.90 -6.72
CA SER A 465 -11.29 -23.65 -5.63
C SER A 465 -12.11 -22.75 -4.71
N LEU A 466 -11.69 -21.49 -4.49
CA LEU A 466 -12.46 -20.48 -3.76
C LEU A 466 -13.66 -19.97 -4.57
N GLU A 467 -13.56 -19.89 -5.89
CA GLU A 467 -14.68 -19.61 -6.79
C GLU A 467 -15.68 -20.76 -6.77
N GLU A 468 -15.22 -22.02 -6.84
CA GLU A 468 -16.06 -23.20 -6.68
C GLU A 468 -16.69 -23.28 -5.28
N ALA A 469 -15.94 -23.01 -4.21
CA ALA A 469 -16.47 -22.90 -2.84
C ALA A 469 -17.43 -21.70 -2.70
N GLY A 470 -17.18 -20.62 -3.45
CA GLY A 470 -18.04 -19.45 -3.60
C GLY A 470 -19.37 -19.79 -4.25
N THR A 471 -19.39 -20.66 -5.27
CA THR A 471 -20.62 -21.19 -5.87
C THR A 471 -21.33 -22.19 -4.97
N LYS A 472 -20.61 -22.84 -4.05
CA LYS A 472 -21.15 -23.71 -2.99
C LYS A 472 -21.53 -22.94 -1.71
N LYS A 473 -21.43 -21.61 -1.68
CA LYS A 473 -21.87 -20.82 -0.52
C LYS A 473 -23.30 -21.17 -0.17
N GLN A 474 -23.52 -21.37 1.12
CA GLN A 474 -24.81 -21.51 1.78
C GLN A 474 -25.84 -20.64 1.06
N ARG A 475 -26.90 -21.27 0.55
CA ARG A 475 -28.06 -20.54 0.02
C ARG A 475 -28.65 -19.77 1.20
N ILE A 476 -28.27 -18.51 1.34
CA ILE A 476 -28.92 -17.60 2.27
C ILE A 476 -30.34 -17.44 1.73
N LEU A 477 -31.30 -18.05 2.43
CA LEU A 477 -32.70 -17.99 2.06
C LEU A 477 -33.22 -16.60 2.43
N GLU A 478 -32.97 -15.64 1.55
CA GLU A 478 -33.53 -14.31 1.67
C GLU A 478 -34.89 -14.22 0.97
N PHE A 479 -35.77 -13.39 1.50
CA PHE A 479 -36.98 -13.04 0.77
C PHE A 479 -36.58 -12.35 -0.54
N ARG A 480 -37.14 -12.82 -1.66
CA ARG A 480 -36.91 -12.29 -3.01
C ARG A 480 -37.18 -10.78 -3.13
N ASP A 481 -37.88 -10.20 -2.17
CA ASP A 481 -38.20 -8.78 -2.10
C ASP A 481 -37.93 -8.22 -0.69
N ASN A 482 -36.67 -8.30 -0.25
CA ASN A 482 -36.24 -7.71 1.02
C ASN A 482 -35.86 -6.21 0.84
N PRO A 483 -35.94 -5.38 1.90
CA PRO A 483 -35.60 -3.95 1.83
C PRO A 483 -34.19 -3.68 1.31
N THR A 484 -33.24 -4.56 1.61
CA THR A 484 -31.84 -4.47 1.18
C THR A 484 -31.68 -4.69 -0.32
N ALA A 485 -32.37 -5.67 -0.89
CA ALA A 485 -32.41 -6.02 -2.29
C ALA A 485 -33.15 -4.95 -3.10
N ARG A 486 -34.20 -4.33 -2.53
CA ARG A 486 -34.81 -3.14 -3.13
C ARG A 486 -33.82 -1.98 -3.18
N TYR A 487 -33.10 -1.73 -2.09
CA TYR A 487 -32.09 -0.67 -2.05
C TYR A 487 -30.93 -0.95 -3.01
N GLU A 488 -30.47 -2.19 -3.09
CA GLU A 488 -29.43 -2.63 -4.02
C GLU A 488 -29.89 -2.55 -5.47
N ALA A 489 -31.13 -2.95 -5.78
CA ALA A 489 -31.71 -2.82 -7.11
C ALA A 489 -31.82 -1.34 -7.54
N ILE A 490 -32.25 -0.45 -6.64
CA ILE A 490 -32.28 1.00 -6.90
C ILE A 490 -30.86 1.53 -7.12
N LYS A 491 -29.91 1.16 -6.26
CA LYS A 491 -28.52 1.60 -6.35
C LYS A 491 -27.84 1.11 -7.62
N THR A 492 -28.04 -0.16 -7.99
CA THR A 492 -27.47 -0.75 -9.21
C THR A 492 -28.10 -0.13 -10.46
N SER A 493 -29.41 0.10 -10.47
CA SER A 493 -30.10 0.83 -11.55
C SER A 493 -29.57 2.25 -11.71
N GLN A 494 -29.42 3.00 -10.60
CA GLN A 494 -28.86 4.35 -10.61
C GLN A 494 -27.40 4.36 -11.08
N LEU A 495 -26.57 3.43 -10.60
CA LEU A 495 -25.18 3.31 -11.05
C LEU A 495 -25.09 2.97 -12.53
N HIS A 496 -25.97 2.12 -13.05
CA HIS A 496 -26.03 1.80 -14.47
C HIS A 496 -26.48 3.00 -15.31
N ALA A 497 -27.49 3.75 -14.86
CA ALA A 497 -27.93 4.99 -15.51
C ALA A 497 -26.81 6.05 -15.54
N LEU A 498 -26.10 6.24 -14.43
CA LEU A 498 -24.95 7.16 -14.33
C LEU A 498 -23.78 6.73 -15.20
N LYS A 499 -23.46 5.44 -15.25
CA LYS A 499 -22.40 4.92 -16.13
C LYS A 499 -22.73 5.15 -17.59
N LYS A 500 -23.97 4.86 -17.99
CA LYS A 500 -24.45 5.09 -19.35
C LYS A 500 -24.46 6.58 -19.70
N GLU A 501 -24.87 7.45 -18.78
CA GLU A 501 -24.79 8.90 -18.95
C GLU A 501 -23.34 9.38 -19.12
N ASN A 502 -22.41 8.88 -18.30
CA ASN A 502 -20.99 9.20 -18.43
C ASN A 502 -20.41 8.69 -19.76
N GLU A 503 -20.79 7.50 -20.21
CA GLU A 503 -20.39 6.96 -21.52
C GLU A 503 -20.92 7.85 -22.66
N ASP A 504 -22.20 8.23 -22.63
CA ASP A 504 -22.82 9.10 -23.63
C ASP A 504 -22.21 10.52 -23.63
N LEU A 505 -21.92 11.09 -22.46
CA LEU A 505 -21.24 12.39 -22.31
C LEU A 505 -19.79 12.33 -22.78
N LEU A 506 -19.07 11.24 -22.50
CA LEU A 506 -17.70 11.02 -22.97
C LEU A 506 -17.66 10.90 -24.49
N LEU A 507 -18.63 10.20 -25.11
CA LEU A 507 -18.78 10.15 -26.56
C LEU A 507 -19.02 11.55 -27.15
N GLN A 508 -19.88 12.35 -26.52
CA GLN A 508 -20.14 13.73 -26.95
C GLN A 508 -18.90 14.63 -26.85
N ILE A 509 -18.06 14.45 -25.83
CA ILE A 509 -16.78 15.18 -25.66
C ILE A 509 -15.73 14.70 -26.67
N GLN A 510 -15.63 13.38 -26.91
CA GLN A 510 -14.67 12.80 -27.86
C GLN A 510 -14.97 13.18 -29.31
N GLU A 511 -16.24 13.26 -29.71
CA GLU A 511 -16.66 13.61 -31.07
C GLU A 511 -16.52 15.11 -31.40
N LYS A 512 -16.08 15.95 -30.45
CA LYS A 512 -15.78 17.40 -30.64
C LYS A 512 -16.77 18.14 -31.54
N GLN A 513 -18.09 17.99 -31.33
CA GLN A 513 -19.06 18.85 -32.01
C GLN A 513 -19.08 20.24 -31.33
N PRO A 514 -18.62 21.31 -32.00
CA PRO A 514 -18.34 22.57 -31.32
C PRO A 514 -19.57 23.45 -31.08
N ASN A 515 -20.81 22.97 -31.27
CA ASN A 515 -22.00 23.81 -31.05
C ASN A 515 -23.36 23.09 -30.94
N SER A 516 -23.41 21.85 -30.43
CA SER A 516 -24.71 21.21 -30.15
C SER A 516 -25.12 21.46 -28.71
N GLN A 517 -26.02 22.43 -28.51
CA GLN A 517 -26.77 22.67 -27.28
C GLN A 517 -27.80 21.54 -27.02
N MET A 518 -27.38 20.29 -27.21
CA MET A 518 -28.23 19.10 -27.17
C MET A 518 -27.78 18.25 -25.99
N VAL A 519 -28.69 18.09 -25.03
CA VAL A 519 -28.48 17.26 -23.84
C VAL A 519 -28.74 15.80 -24.23
N PRO A 520 -27.87 14.84 -23.83
CA PRO A 520 -28.09 13.43 -24.06
C PRO A 520 -29.45 12.94 -23.54
N VAL A 521 -30.08 12.02 -24.27
CA VAL A 521 -31.36 11.42 -23.89
C VAL A 521 -31.25 10.67 -22.55
N SER A 522 -30.09 10.09 -22.25
CA SER A 522 -29.76 9.46 -20.97
C SER A 522 -29.84 10.43 -19.78
N THR A 523 -29.38 11.68 -19.95
CA THR A 523 -29.52 12.74 -18.94
C THR A 523 -31.00 13.13 -18.76
N LEU A 524 -31.79 13.16 -19.83
CA LEU A 524 -33.24 13.43 -19.73
C LEU A 524 -34.00 12.30 -19.03
N ASP A 525 -33.63 11.05 -19.28
CA ASP A 525 -34.26 9.90 -18.64
C ASP A 525 -33.91 9.84 -17.15
N ARG A 526 -32.66 10.16 -16.77
CA ARG A 526 -32.27 10.35 -15.36
C ARG A 526 -33.10 11.45 -14.68
N ILE A 527 -33.22 12.62 -15.29
CA ILE A 527 -34.02 13.73 -14.73
C ILE A 527 -35.48 13.31 -14.58
N ARG A 528 -36.03 12.53 -15.52
CA ARG A 528 -37.39 11.98 -15.41
C ARG A 528 -37.54 10.98 -14.27
N GLU A 529 -36.53 10.17 -13.99
CA GLU A 529 -36.49 9.28 -12.82
C GLU A 529 -36.43 10.08 -11.52
N ASP A 530 -35.58 11.10 -11.45
CA ASP A 530 -35.47 12.00 -10.29
C ASP A 530 -36.80 12.72 -10.01
N ILE A 531 -37.52 13.17 -11.06
CA ILE A 531 -38.85 13.77 -10.93
C ILE A 531 -39.86 12.76 -10.34
N LYS A 532 -39.84 11.50 -10.80
CA LYS A 532 -40.73 10.45 -10.26
C LYS A 532 -40.42 10.15 -8.80
N ASP A 533 -39.15 10.13 -8.42
CA ASP A 533 -38.74 9.91 -7.03
C ASP A 533 -39.15 11.08 -6.13
N LEU A 534 -38.97 12.32 -6.59
CA LEU A 534 -39.46 13.51 -5.90
C LEU A 534 -40.99 13.50 -5.76
N GLU A 535 -41.73 13.11 -6.79
CA GLU A 535 -43.19 12.94 -6.71
C GLU A 535 -43.58 11.88 -5.67
N ARG A 536 -42.82 10.78 -5.55
CA ARG A 536 -43.05 9.74 -4.56
C ARG A 536 -42.81 10.27 -3.14
N GLN A 537 -41.72 11.00 -2.92
CA GLN A 537 -41.43 11.65 -1.63
C GLN A 537 -42.50 12.66 -1.26
N VAL A 538 -42.96 13.48 -2.21
CA VAL A 538 -44.06 14.43 -1.99
C VAL A 538 -45.35 13.70 -1.60
N LYS A 539 -45.68 12.56 -2.24
CA LYS A 539 -46.84 11.74 -1.86
C LYS A 539 -46.72 11.17 -0.45
N GLU A 540 -45.53 10.69 -0.07
CA GLU A 540 -45.28 10.17 1.27
C GLU A 540 -45.39 11.27 2.34
N GLN A 541 -44.78 12.43 2.10
CA GLN A 541 -44.88 13.60 2.98
C GLN A 541 -46.32 14.10 3.11
N LYS A 542 -47.09 14.14 2.02
CA LYS A 542 -48.54 14.45 2.07
C LYS A 542 -49.28 13.44 2.94
N LYS A 543 -49.03 12.14 2.76
CA LYS A 543 -49.65 11.09 3.58
C LYS A 543 -49.28 11.21 5.07
N SER A 544 -48.04 11.61 5.37
CA SER A 544 -47.59 11.91 6.73
C SER A 544 -48.34 13.12 7.33
N LYS A 545 -48.44 14.20 6.57
CA LYS A 545 -49.22 15.40 6.94
C LYS A 545 -50.69 15.07 7.17
N ASP A 546 -51.29 14.23 6.34
CA ASP A 546 -52.70 13.81 6.47
C ASP A 546 -52.90 12.98 7.74
N ARG A 547 -51.98 12.05 8.02
CA ARG A 547 -51.98 11.27 9.27
C ARG A 547 -51.86 12.18 10.50
N LEU A 548 -50.90 13.11 10.47
CA LEU A 548 -50.70 14.06 11.56
C LEU A 548 -51.94 14.94 11.77
N THR A 549 -52.52 15.46 10.69
CA THR A 549 -53.77 16.23 10.73
C THR A 549 -54.92 15.39 11.29
N GLY A 550 -55.01 14.11 10.91
CA GLY A 550 -55.98 13.16 11.46
C GLY A 550 -55.80 12.92 12.97
N VAL A 551 -54.57 12.82 13.45
CA VAL A 551 -54.27 12.71 14.90
C VAL A 551 -54.68 13.99 15.62
N TYR A 552 -54.35 15.17 15.09
CA TYR A 552 -54.78 16.44 15.69
C TYR A 552 -56.31 16.62 15.69
N GLN A 553 -57.00 16.17 14.64
CA GLN A 553 -58.46 16.17 14.61
C GLN A 553 -59.04 15.27 15.69
N LYS A 554 -58.51 14.05 15.88
CA LYS A 554 -58.91 13.15 16.97
C LYS A 554 -58.62 13.73 18.35
N LEU A 555 -57.42 14.24 18.59
CA LEU A 555 -57.08 14.89 19.85
C LEU A 555 -57.98 16.10 20.12
N SER A 556 -58.32 16.86 19.08
CA SER A 556 -59.25 18.00 19.19
C SER A 556 -60.68 17.56 19.46
N THR A 557 -61.17 16.46 18.88
CA THR A 557 -62.50 15.91 19.22
C THR A 557 -62.53 15.37 20.64
N ASP A 558 -61.47 14.68 21.06
CA ASP A 558 -61.37 14.11 22.41
C ASP A 558 -61.33 15.23 23.44
N LEU A 559 -60.56 16.30 23.20
CA LEU A 559 -60.54 17.49 24.05
C LEU A 559 -61.91 18.18 24.10
N ARG A 560 -62.60 18.31 22.96
CA ARG A 560 -63.96 18.87 22.95
C ARG A 560 -64.92 18.00 23.77
N GLN A 561 -64.79 16.68 23.69
CA GLN A 561 -65.63 15.75 24.44
C GLN A 561 -65.34 15.77 25.94
N THR A 562 -64.07 15.87 26.35
CA THR A 562 -63.70 16.00 27.77
C THR A 562 -64.17 17.33 28.34
N VAL A 563 -64.03 18.44 27.60
CA VAL A 563 -64.57 19.74 27.99
C VAL A 563 -66.10 19.71 28.10
N TYR A 564 -66.78 19.06 27.14
CA TYR A 564 -68.23 18.87 27.21
C TYR A 564 -68.66 18.05 28.42
N SER A 565 -67.94 16.96 28.73
CA SER A 565 -68.25 16.08 29.87
C SER A 565 -67.94 16.70 31.23
N LEU A 566 -66.88 17.51 31.36
CA LEU A 566 -66.44 18.09 32.64
C LEU A 566 -67.10 19.43 32.93
N LEU A 567 -67.17 20.31 31.91
CA LEU A 567 -67.66 21.69 32.06
C LEU A 567 -69.08 21.87 31.53
N GLY A 568 -69.67 20.87 30.89
CA GLY A 568 -71.04 20.93 30.37
C GLY A 568 -71.21 21.83 29.14
N TYR A 569 -70.12 22.19 28.46
CA TYR A 569 -70.14 23.10 27.31
C TYR A 569 -69.45 22.48 26.08
N GLN A 570 -70.15 22.48 24.94
CA GLN A 570 -69.60 22.13 23.64
C GLN A 570 -69.05 23.39 22.99
N VAL A 571 -67.74 23.37 22.69
CA VAL A 571 -66.99 24.51 22.19
C VAL A 571 -66.63 24.28 20.73
N ASP A 572 -67.29 25.01 19.83
CA ASP A 572 -67.09 24.94 18.38
C ASP A 572 -66.40 26.21 17.86
N PRO A 573 -65.13 26.11 17.40
CA PRO A 573 -64.42 27.26 16.85
C PRO A 573 -64.96 27.66 15.48
N GLN A 574 -65.15 28.96 15.24
CA GLN A 574 -65.61 29.54 13.98
C GLN A 574 -64.50 30.28 13.23
N PRO A 575 -64.63 30.46 11.89
CA PRO A 575 -63.75 31.35 11.13
C PRO A 575 -63.79 32.76 11.75
N ASN A 576 -62.61 33.39 11.91
CA ASN A 576 -62.35 34.63 12.67
C ASN A 576 -62.02 34.47 14.17
N LYS A 577 -61.71 33.25 14.63
CA LYS A 577 -61.38 32.96 16.06
C LYS A 577 -62.53 33.25 17.02
N LYS A 578 -63.75 33.43 16.50
CA LYS A 578 -64.97 33.42 17.31
C LYS A 578 -65.21 32.00 17.81
N VAL A 579 -65.77 31.88 19.00
CA VAL A 579 -66.01 30.58 19.63
C VAL A 579 -67.49 30.46 19.92
N LYS A 580 -68.15 29.51 19.25
CA LYS A 580 -69.55 29.19 19.49
C LYS A 580 -69.61 28.16 20.61
N VAL A 581 -70.40 28.42 21.63
CA VAL A 581 -70.54 27.58 22.82
C VAL A 581 -71.99 27.17 22.97
N LYS A 582 -72.22 25.87 23.17
CA LYS A 582 -73.53 25.29 23.43
C LYS A 582 -73.49 24.57 24.78
N SER A 583 -74.46 24.84 25.65
CA SER A 583 -74.56 24.13 26.94
C SER A 583 -75.17 22.74 26.76
N ILE A 584 -74.82 21.80 27.64
CA ILE A 584 -75.46 20.47 27.76
C ILE A 584 -76.94 20.56 28.16
N PHE A 585 -77.32 21.64 28.84
CA PHE A 585 -78.68 21.89 29.31
C PHE A 585 -79.51 22.75 28.34
N ALA A 586 -79.01 23.01 27.14
CA ALA A 586 -79.74 23.73 26.10
C ALA A 586 -80.95 22.91 25.63
N THR A 587 -82.14 23.52 25.63
CA THR A 587 -83.40 22.83 25.26
C THR A 587 -83.64 22.84 23.76
N SER A 588 -83.02 23.79 23.03
CA SER A 588 -83.08 23.92 21.57
C SER A 588 -81.69 24.05 20.95
N ASP A 589 -81.54 23.62 19.68
CA ASP A 589 -80.30 23.75 18.91
C ASP A 589 -79.91 25.21 18.61
N ASP A 590 -80.84 26.15 18.78
CA ASP A 590 -80.64 27.59 18.57
C ASP A 590 -80.08 28.31 19.81
N GLU A 591 -80.09 27.68 20.99
CA GLU A 591 -79.58 28.24 22.26
C GLU A 591 -78.05 28.17 22.33
N THR A 592 -77.38 29.02 21.55
CA THR A 592 -75.91 29.04 21.43
C THR A 592 -75.34 30.43 21.66
N LEU A 593 -74.20 30.53 22.36
CA LEU A 593 -73.51 31.80 22.62
C LEU A 593 -72.26 31.89 21.76
N THR A 594 -72.05 33.02 21.08
CA THR A 594 -70.85 33.23 20.27
C THR A 594 -69.95 34.26 20.94
N PHE A 595 -68.79 33.81 21.42
CA PHE A 595 -67.79 34.67 22.05
C PHE A 595 -66.89 35.32 21.02
N VAL A 596 -66.70 36.63 21.16
CA VAL A 596 -65.87 37.45 20.29
C VAL A 596 -64.51 37.69 20.95
N PRO A 597 -63.39 37.31 20.30
CA PRO A 597 -62.06 37.48 20.86
C PRO A 597 -61.65 38.96 20.93
N ASP A 598 -60.82 39.30 21.92
CA ASP A 598 -60.18 40.62 22.04
C ASP A 598 -59.18 40.83 20.89
N PRO A 599 -59.30 41.91 20.09
CA PRO A 599 -58.28 42.24 19.11
C PRO A 599 -56.92 42.62 19.73
N ALA A 600 -56.89 43.10 20.98
CA ALA A 600 -55.67 43.57 21.64
C ALA A 600 -54.96 42.51 22.51
N ALA A 601 -55.70 41.51 23.04
CA ALA A 601 -55.16 40.50 23.96
C ALA A 601 -55.40 39.07 23.45
N LYS A 602 -54.31 38.34 23.16
CA LYS A 602 -54.40 36.92 22.77
C LYS A 602 -55.01 36.09 23.90
N GLY A 603 -56.10 35.40 23.59
CA GLY A 603 -56.74 34.44 24.50
C GLY A 603 -57.77 35.03 25.46
N ARG A 604 -58.09 36.32 25.36
CA ARG A 604 -59.24 36.93 26.06
C ARG A 604 -60.40 37.14 25.09
N PHE A 605 -61.62 37.04 25.61
CA PHE A 605 -62.83 37.39 24.88
C PHE A 605 -63.46 38.62 25.57
N VAL A 606 -63.98 39.55 24.78
CA VAL A 606 -64.44 40.87 25.27
C VAL A 606 -65.96 40.98 25.26
N GLY A 607 -66.63 40.18 24.43
CA GLY A 607 -68.07 40.25 24.27
C GLY A 607 -68.67 38.96 23.75
N ILE A 608 -69.99 38.91 23.86
CA ILE A 608 -70.86 37.85 23.33
C ILE A 608 -71.69 38.52 22.22
N ASP A 609 -71.74 37.92 21.02
CA ASP A 609 -72.63 38.39 19.95
C ASP A 609 -74.10 38.17 20.36
N ASP A 610 -75.01 39.04 19.88
CA ASP A 610 -76.44 38.99 20.21
C ASP A 610 -77.07 37.68 19.71
N SER A 611 -77.27 36.77 20.66
CA SER A 611 -78.02 35.52 20.51
C SER A 611 -79.33 35.63 21.31
N PRO A 612 -80.42 34.94 20.93
CA PRO A 612 -81.65 34.91 21.73
C PRO A 612 -81.39 34.55 23.21
N LEU A 613 -80.45 33.64 23.47
CA LEU A 613 -80.04 33.27 24.83
C LEU A 613 -79.25 34.39 25.54
N ALA A 614 -78.53 35.22 24.80
CA ALA A 614 -77.80 36.36 25.36
C ALA A 614 -78.76 37.48 25.82
N GLN A 615 -79.91 37.61 25.19
CA GLN A 615 -80.94 38.58 25.59
C GLN A 615 -81.68 38.15 26.86
N GLU A 616 -81.96 36.86 27.03
CA GLU A 616 -82.62 36.32 28.24
C GLU A 616 -81.76 36.48 29.50
N PHE A 617 -80.44 36.37 29.37
CA PHE A 617 -79.49 36.43 30.48
C PHE A 617 -78.60 37.69 30.46
N ASP A 618 -79.07 38.80 29.87
CA ASP A 618 -78.29 40.05 29.75
C ASP A 618 -77.86 40.62 31.11
N ASN A 619 -78.62 40.35 32.18
CA ASN A 619 -78.26 40.71 33.55
C ASN A 619 -76.97 40.01 34.01
N LEU A 620 -76.83 38.71 33.72
CA LEU A 620 -75.63 37.92 34.05
C LEU A 620 -74.45 38.30 33.14
N ILE A 621 -74.71 38.61 31.87
CA ILE A 621 -73.69 39.08 30.93
C ILE A 621 -73.15 40.44 31.36
N THR A 622 -74.03 41.37 31.75
CA THR A 622 -73.63 42.70 32.19
C THR A 622 -72.79 42.64 33.47
N PHE A 623 -73.23 41.86 34.46
CA PHE A 623 -72.50 41.71 35.72
C PHE A 623 -71.15 40.97 35.57
N TRP A 624 -71.11 39.82 34.89
CA TRP A 624 -69.89 39.00 34.84
C TRP A 624 -68.97 39.34 33.66
N VAL A 625 -69.52 39.66 32.48
CA VAL A 625 -68.74 39.90 31.26
C VAL A 625 -68.41 41.40 31.08
N LYS A 626 -69.36 42.31 31.29
CA LYS A 626 -69.12 43.76 31.09
C LYS A 626 -68.44 44.41 32.31
N GLU A 627 -68.89 44.14 33.53
CA GLU A 627 -68.35 44.77 34.76
C GLU A 627 -67.11 44.06 35.30
N ARG A 628 -67.17 42.72 35.48
CA ARG A 628 -66.08 41.93 36.08
C ARG A 628 -65.06 41.37 35.08
N LYS A 629 -65.46 41.22 33.80
CA LYS A 629 -64.65 40.64 32.71
C LYS A 629 -64.21 39.19 32.97
N ASP A 630 -64.99 38.42 33.72
CA ASP A 630 -64.69 37.04 34.11
C ASP A 630 -65.67 36.05 33.46
N ILE A 631 -65.26 35.50 32.32
CA ILE A 631 -66.05 34.54 31.53
C ILE A 631 -66.23 33.19 32.21
N PRO A 632 -65.23 32.61 32.91
CA PRO A 632 -65.44 31.34 33.62
C PRO A 632 -66.55 31.41 34.68
N CYS A 633 -66.61 32.51 35.43
CA CYS A 633 -67.65 32.74 36.44
C CYS A 633 -69.04 32.91 35.79
N PHE A 634 -69.09 33.62 34.65
CA PHE A 634 -70.31 33.73 33.85
C PHE A 634 -70.82 32.36 33.39
N LEU A 635 -69.95 31.52 32.81
CA LEU A 635 -70.31 30.18 32.33
C LEU A 635 -70.75 29.26 33.49
N ALA A 636 -70.11 29.32 34.65
CA ALA A 636 -70.55 28.54 35.82
C ALA A 636 -71.95 28.97 36.30
N ALA A 637 -72.20 30.28 36.40
CA ALA A 637 -73.51 30.82 36.80
C ALA A 637 -74.61 30.49 35.77
N LEU A 638 -74.30 30.62 34.48
CA LEU A 638 -75.22 30.29 33.40
C LEU A 638 -75.57 28.79 33.39
N ASN A 639 -74.61 27.90 33.63
CA ASN A 639 -74.88 26.46 33.74
C ASN A 639 -75.81 26.14 34.91
N LEU A 640 -75.66 26.80 36.06
CA LEU A 640 -76.56 26.61 37.20
C LEU A 640 -77.99 27.07 36.88
N GLU A 641 -78.14 28.22 36.23
CA GLU A 641 -79.46 28.73 35.82
C GLU A 641 -80.13 27.84 34.75
N LEU A 642 -79.37 27.34 33.77
CA LEU A 642 -79.88 26.40 32.76
C LEU A 642 -80.21 25.03 33.38
N TYR A 643 -79.44 24.56 34.35
CA TYR A 643 -79.74 23.35 35.12
C TYR A 643 -81.02 23.51 35.95
N ASP A 644 -81.20 24.65 36.61
CA ASP A 644 -82.43 24.95 37.35
C ASP A 644 -83.65 25.06 36.44
N ARG A 645 -83.48 25.60 35.23
CA ARG A 645 -84.55 25.65 34.20
C ARG A 645 -84.95 24.25 33.75
N THR A 646 -83.99 23.38 33.47
CA THR A 646 -84.25 21.99 33.04
C THR A 646 -84.84 21.12 34.16
N THR A 647 -84.40 21.28 35.41
CA THR A 647 -84.93 20.53 36.57
C THR A 647 -86.30 21.03 37.04
N LYS A 648 -86.60 22.34 36.93
CA LYS A 648 -87.95 22.88 37.15
C LYS A 648 -88.93 22.44 36.07
N ALA A 649 -88.48 22.33 34.81
CA ALA A 649 -89.30 21.80 33.71
C ALA A 649 -89.59 20.29 33.82
N ALA A 650 -88.77 19.52 34.54
CA ALA A 650 -88.98 18.08 34.77
C ALA A 650 -89.84 17.74 36.00
N ARG A 651 -90.20 18.74 36.83
CA ARG A 651 -91.07 18.59 38.02
C ARG A 651 -92.51 19.04 37.80
N PHE A 652 -92.84 19.46 36.58
CA PHE A 652 -94.21 19.67 36.07
C PHE A 652 -94.40 18.76 34.86
#